data_AF-A0A7X8LTZ7-F1
#
_entry.id   AF-A0A7X8LTZ7-F1
#
_cell.length_a   1.000
_cell.length_b   1.000
_cell.length_c   1.000
_cell.angle_alpha   90.00
_cell.angle_beta   90.00
_cell.angle_gamma   90.00
#
_symmetry.space_group_name_H-M   'P 1'
#
loop_
_entity.id
_entity.type
_entity.pdbx_description
1 polymer ?
#
loop_
_entity_poly.entity_id
_entity_poly.type
_entity_poly.pdbx_seq_one_letter_code
_entity_poly.pdbx_strand_id
1 'polypeptide(L)'
;MVLSAAGVLLPAEVYAGSPQAWVDALFLEYAQADNMCTGTTGGVGTNVSALTSCNGGAYTDMRQCAGRIHYDKPQSYSGAYPGGCLKLCATVKCLNNYIPLPEDYPAGASFEINSLTYQVFAYDSDAVPWNDTTAPAIQIAEKDNIGVCPHQNDSTPQTVGTFCIGWNGFYNVDSEFGKLNGQYGFRTQLHVAQASAELGSFEFTDNEYYPNIYQHPIVVDVVNLHSSSATPTLVGSSSQVASLPYKLRYRISKDALVSIAIKNTGGTTIRQLLTNAARVGDASGMSNTDTWDGRNDDGTMQAAGNYVVQIDAHGENDWGLDDVAAPAILEISADPLQMTDFAVSSLQGGTTEVATISYVLTQAATVYTMIYPPGTTITTDTVPPTASNSPVRTIVQAQSGWPTIGATYWDGRDNNSVVLEDGDYVYAIYAQMPGGSGTIRTRKNYIGTVALARGLVGTSQLSVGMGVLGSSPAITALRPYSFSYQLARDAYVEFNILTSTSGFQKVVRHLVRGEPRSGGATQFVNREYWDGNNDDGYPVAPGTYQAEMKAWDPLFYLKDGSNSSKFSRVTTTFPVDMFRMTNVDSSPLRYDTTDQQTAYAYILYTPSETMYDTIKIYRPGTVVNVNTWPPVMDETALVHTIQGVKAGKTTYAEPWNGYENDTTVLPDGLYVFTITAKPTAQVAIYDRATSPYYTLSSNVYASDRSYGYVEITRGPVYISNLEFNPSSATAVSGETVEIPPYEVSFAVTRISSVTITIQSSQWCGSYPYQNNICRTLVAGRIYDSGETNIESWDGKDDFGNYLYAGAYTLVVNAYDYPDPTLQVASTLQMAVDIMPFQVFGMTVADVYATTEAVIPAQFQYQLSVPMKVAIQIFKPGTIIDVNGNPNPPISSGSLVKALISIDPAGIPITLGWDGTDQSGAMVPDGHYVFRVVNSTDSKLVDSITGEIANGNKNYVADYRLYSVGNVVTVTLGTPANSQGAFEETASFYPNPLRAASGKFRITRLPFSGNYSVKIFNLAGDLVRTQDFGYLESGTNPSAYFDYEWEWDKTNEAGRRVARGLYFGLLEGYNVRGGANRVQKVIKILIP
;
A
#
# COMPACT_ATOMS: atom_id res chain seq x y z
N MET A 1 -50.92 29.95 48.82
CA MET A 1 -51.26 28.95 49.87
C MET A 1 -49.92 28.50 50.42
N VAL A 2 -49.40 29.01 51.54
CA VAL A 2 -49.85 28.84 52.94
C VAL A 2 -49.36 30.05 53.80
N LEU A 3 -50.28 30.57 54.62
CA LEU A 3 -50.22 31.41 55.86
C LEU A 3 -48.91 32.16 56.24
N SER A 4 -48.87 33.50 56.33
CA SER A 4 -49.47 34.48 57.29
C SER A 4 -48.61 34.80 58.52
N ALA A 5 -48.15 36.05 58.65
CA ALA A 5 -48.32 36.91 59.83
C ALA A 5 -47.66 38.27 59.58
N ALA A 6 -48.48 39.30 59.33
CA ALA A 6 -48.07 40.68 59.49
C ALA A 6 -48.21 41.04 60.97
N GLY A 7 -47.09 41.36 61.63
CA GLY A 7 -47.04 41.86 62.99
C GLY A 7 -46.26 43.17 63.02
N VAL A 8 -46.98 44.27 63.23
CA VAL A 8 -46.41 45.58 63.58
C VAL A 8 -45.70 45.43 64.93
N LEU A 9 -44.41 45.79 65.00
CA LEU A 9 -43.68 45.89 66.26
C LEU A 9 -43.14 47.32 66.45
N LEU A 10 -43.60 47.96 67.53
CA LEU A 10 -43.00 49.14 68.17
C LEU A 10 -41.74 48.73 68.95
N PRO A 11 -40.85 49.68 69.31
CA PRO A 11 -39.48 49.37 69.69
C PRO A 11 -39.39 49.02 71.19
N ALA A 12 -38.94 47.81 71.50
CA ALA A 12 -38.17 47.43 72.69
C ALA A 12 -38.21 45.91 72.84
N GLU A 13 -37.18 45.22 72.35
CA GLU A 13 -36.66 43.94 72.87
C GLU A 13 -35.47 43.55 71.99
N VAL A 14 -34.25 43.78 72.50
CA VAL A 14 -33.00 43.35 71.86
C VAL A 14 -32.87 41.85 72.11
N TYR A 15 -33.07 41.04 71.07
CA TYR A 15 -32.85 39.59 71.13
C TYR A 15 -31.34 39.29 71.19
N ALA A 16 -30.95 38.40 72.12
CA ALA A 16 -29.65 37.73 72.09
C ALA A 16 -29.54 36.94 70.77
N GLY A 17 -28.75 37.47 69.82
CA GLY A 17 -28.63 36.96 68.46
C GLY A 17 -28.42 38.04 67.39
N SER A 18 -28.53 39.33 67.72
CA SER A 18 -28.20 40.43 66.80
C SER A 18 -26.69 40.52 66.51
N PRO A 19 -26.27 40.69 65.24
CA PRO A 19 -24.86 40.77 64.86
C PRO A 19 -24.17 41.98 65.51
N GLN A 20 -22.96 41.79 66.04
CA GLN A 20 -22.20 42.83 66.74
C GLN A 20 -21.58 43.87 65.77
N ALA A 21 -21.34 43.49 64.53
CA ALA A 21 -21.05 44.39 63.41
C ALA A 21 -21.67 43.81 62.13
N TRP A 22 -22.19 44.68 61.26
CA TRP A 22 -22.81 44.28 60.00
C TRP A 22 -22.71 45.39 58.95
N VAL A 23 -22.91 45.02 57.70
CA VAL A 23 -23.07 45.96 56.59
C VAL A 23 -24.54 46.40 56.55
N ASP A 24 -24.79 47.67 56.88
CA ASP A 24 -26.15 48.22 57.01
C ASP A 24 -26.76 48.61 55.67
N ALA A 25 -25.91 49.05 54.73
CA ALA A 25 -26.36 49.46 53.40
C ALA A 25 -25.25 49.30 52.37
N LEU A 26 -25.61 48.74 51.22
CA LEU A 26 -24.82 48.79 50.00
C LEU A 26 -25.43 49.76 49.01
N PHE A 27 -24.59 50.60 48.42
CA PHE A 27 -25.04 51.58 47.44
C PHE A 27 -23.93 51.97 46.47
N LEU A 28 -24.36 52.53 45.35
CA LEU A 28 -23.52 53.08 44.30
C LEU A 28 -23.46 54.59 44.44
N GLU A 29 -22.27 55.18 44.31
CA GLU A 29 -22.10 56.62 44.18
C GLU A 29 -21.44 56.99 42.85
N TYR A 30 -21.82 58.16 42.34
CA TYR A 30 -21.14 58.85 41.25
C TYR A 30 -20.58 60.20 41.75
N ALA A 31 -19.41 60.61 41.24
CA ALA A 31 -18.74 61.87 41.57
C ALA A 31 -18.74 62.82 40.36
N GLN A 32 -18.90 64.13 40.60
CA GLN A 32 -19.01 65.17 39.54
C GLN A 32 -17.74 65.36 38.67
N ALA A 33 -16.63 64.71 39.02
CA ALA A 33 -15.44 64.60 38.18
C ALA A 33 -15.02 63.13 38.11
N ASP A 34 -15.01 62.56 36.90
CA ASP A 34 -14.72 61.14 36.61
C ASP A 34 -13.23 60.77 36.82
N ASN A 35 -12.44 61.67 37.43
CA ASN A 35 -11.00 61.53 37.64
C ASN A 35 -10.59 60.51 38.71
N MET A 36 -11.53 59.87 39.41
CA MET A 36 -11.22 59.02 40.56
C MET A 36 -11.92 57.66 40.54
N CYS A 37 -11.34 56.70 39.82
CA CYS A 37 -11.36 55.32 40.30
C CYS A 37 -10.30 55.09 41.43
N THR A 38 -9.60 56.14 41.86
CA THR A 38 -8.40 56.08 42.74
C THR A 38 -8.58 56.68 44.14
N GLY A 39 -9.73 57.27 44.48
CA GLY A 39 -9.95 57.92 45.78
C GLY A 39 -10.48 56.96 46.84
N THR A 40 -9.68 56.63 47.86
CA THR A 40 -10.01 55.64 48.90
C THR A 40 -10.81 56.18 50.11
N THR A 41 -11.02 57.49 50.23
CA THR A 41 -11.77 58.10 51.36
C THR A 41 -12.48 59.42 51.00
N GLY A 42 -13.74 59.58 51.41
CA GLY A 42 -14.31 60.84 51.92
C GLY A 42 -14.71 61.98 50.96
N GLY A 43 -15.50 61.75 49.90
CA GLY A 43 -16.15 62.84 49.14
C GLY A 43 -17.62 62.53 48.88
N VAL A 44 -18.51 63.52 49.09
CA VAL A 44 -19.97 63.43 48.94
C VAL A 44 -20.34 63.17 47.47
N GLY A 45 -20.47 61.90 47.09
CA GLY A 45 -21.04 61.50 45.80
C GLY A 45 -22.57 61.58 45.81
N THR A 46 -23.18 61.53 44.63
CA THR A 46 -24.63 61.34 44.53
C THR A 46 -24.92 59.85 44.50
N ASN A 47 -25.79 59.35 45.39
CA ASN A 47 -26.20 57.95 45.40
C ASN A 47 -27.05 57.65 44.15
N VAL A 48 -26.59 56.70 43.34
CA VAL A 48 -27.21 56.30 42.07
C VAL A 48 -27.84 54.91 42.09
N SER A 49 -27.98 54.34 43.30
CA SER A 49 -28.57 53.00 43.50
C SER A 49 -30.06 52.93 43.19
N ALA A 50 -30.74 54.06 43.33
CA ALA A 50 -32.19 54.22 43.16
C ALA A 50 -32.53 55.71 42.94
N LEU A 51 -31.91 56.35 41.93
CA LEU A 51 -32.09 57.78 41.61
C LEU A 51 -33.59 58.14 41.50
N THR A 52 -34.11 58.93 42.45
CA THR A 52 -35.50 59.43 42.44
C THR A 52 -35.76 60.45 41.32
N SER A 53 -34.71 61.01 40.71
CA SER A 53 -34.75 62.04 39.67
C SER A 53 -34.73 61.50 38.23
N CYS A 54 -34.93 60.20 37.99
CA CYS A 54 -35.19 59.71 36.62
C CYS A 54 -36.46 60.33 35.97
N ASN A 55 -37.23 61.13 36.73
CA ASN A 55 -38.39 61.94 36.31
C ASN A 55 -38.06 63.22 35.50
N GLY A 56 -36.93 63.23 34.78
CA GLY A 56 -36.63 64.25 33.77
C GLY A 56 -37.18 63.90 32.38
N GLY A 57 -38.33 63.25 32.28
CA GLY A 57 -39.09 63.04 31.03
C GLY A 57 -38.48 62.15 29.94
N ALA A 58 -37.25 61.66 30.06
CA ALA A 58 -36.57 60.93 28.98
C ALA A 58 -36.65 59.39 29.08
N TYR A 59 -36.89 58.82 30.26
CA TYR A 59 -36.83 57.36 30.47
C TYR A 59 -38.00 56.85 31.33
N THR A 60 -38.64 55.77 30.89
CA THR A 60 -39.81 55.16 31.55
C THR A 60 -39.48 53.94 32.42
N ASP A 61 -38.25 53.42 32.37
CA ASP A 61 -37.78 52.25 33.14
C ASP A 61 -36.59 52.62 34.04
N MET A 62 -36.73 52.40 35.35
CA MET A 62 -35.65 52.65 36.33
C MET A 62 -34.39 51.79 36.07
N ARG A 63 -34.52 50.64 35.39
CA ARG A 63 -33.38 49.80 34.97
C ARG A 63 -32.47 50.48 33.94
N GLN A 64 -32.97 51.52 33.25
CA GLN A 64 -32.19 52.24 32.25
C GLN A 64 -31.36 53.39 32.84
N CYS A 65 -31.58 53.74 34.11
CA CYS A 65 -30.99 54.92 34.75
C CYS A 65 -30.31 54.68 36.11
N ALA A 66 -30.53 53.56 36.80
CA ALA A 66 -29.83 53.26 38.07
C ALA A 66 -28.50 52.54 37.81
N GLY A 67 -27.45 52.88 38.54
CA GLY A 67 -26.13 52.23 38.51
C GLY A 67 -25.54 51.89 37.13
N ARG A 68 -25.30 52.86 36.23
CA ARG A 68 -24.80 52.59 34.87
C ARG A 68 -23.37 53.10 34.62
N ILE A 69 -22.57 52.28 33.95
CA ILE A 69 -21.29 52.65 33.31
C ILE A 69 -21.52 52.66 31.81
N HIS A 70 -21.33 53.81 31.17
CA HIS A 70 -21.73 54.02 29.77
C HIS A 70 -20.63 54.53 28.84
N TYR A 71 -19.46 54.87 29.40
CA TYR A 71 -18.31 55.30 28.61
C TYR A 71 -17.08 54.44 28.93
N ASP A 72 -16.32 54.09 27.89
CA ASP A 72 -15.05 53.37 28.06
C ASP A 72 -14.01 54.23 28.81
N LYS A 73 -13.84 55.47 28.37
CA LYS A 73 -12.93 56.46 28.98
C LYS A 73 -13.65 57.32 30.03
N PRO A 74 -12.96 57.69 31.12
CA PRO A 74 -13.48 58.70 32.05
C PRO A 74 -13.77 60.01 31.32
N GLN A 75 -14.94 60.61 31.58
CA GLN A 75 -15.36 61.85 30.94
C GLN A 75 -14.77 63.07 31.70
N SER A 76 -14.02 63.92 31.00
CA SER A 76 -13.43 65.15 31.57
C SER A 76 -14.41 66.33 31.66
N TYR A 77 -15.63 66.19 31.16
CA TYR A 77 -16.63 67.26 31.06
C TYR A 77 -17.67 67.18 32.18
N SER A 78 -18.20 68.34 32.59
CA SER A 78 -18.96 68.58 33.83
C SER A 78 -19.99 67.51 34.23
N GLY A 79 -19.64 66.65 35.19
CA GLY A 79 -20.54 66.00 36.16
C GLY A 79 -21.82 65.32 35.66
N ALA A 80 -21.92 64.95 34.38
CA ALA A 80 -23.10 64.29 33.83
C ALA A 80 -22.99 62.77 34.01
N TYR A 81 -23.90 62.22 34.80
CA TYR A 81 -24.12 60.77 34.91
C TYR A 81 -25.03 60.31 33.76
N PRO A 82 -24.80 59.11 33.16
CA PRO A 82 -23.81 58.09 33.51
C PRO A 82 -22.37 58.41 33.07
N GLY A 83 -21.36 57.90 33.80
CA GLY A 83 -19.92 58.11 33.54
C GLY A 83 -19.17 56.82 33.19
N GLY A 84 -17.83 56.86 33.25
CA GLY A 84 -16.95 55.70 32.98
C GLY A 84 -16.56 54.89 34.22
N CYS A 85 -16.91 55.35 35.43
CA CYS A 85 -16.58 54.72 36.71
C CYS A 85 -17.71 54.92 37.75
N LEU A 86 -17.88 53.96 38.64
CA LEU A 86 -18.78 54.01 39.79
C LEU A 86 -18.01 53.74 41.09
N LYS A 87 -18.50 54.27 42.20
CA LYS A 87 -18.05 53.84 43.52
C LYS A 87 -19.01 52.80 44.09
N LEU A 88 -18.49 51.65 44.47
CA LEU A 88 -19.21 50.62 45.19
C LEU A 88 -19.00 50.86 46.67
N CYS A 89 -20.04 51.24 47.40
CA CYS A 89 -19.95 51.70 48.79
C CYS A 89 -20.72 50.78 49.74
N ALA A 90 -20.16 50.61 50.93
CA ALA A 90 -20.77 49.90 52.05
C ALA A 90 -20.71 50.75 53.31
N THR A 91 -21.85 50.95 53.97
CA THR A 91 -21.92 51.55 55.32
C THR A 91 -21.87 50.43 56.34
N VAL A 92 -20.84 50.44 57.18
CA VAL A 92 -20.66 49.47 58.26
C VAL A 92 -21.18 50.07 59.56
N LYS A 93 -22.08 49.36 60.22
CA LYS A 93 -22.54 49.68 61.56
C LYS A 93 -22.09 48.61 62.53
N CYS A 94 -21.98 49.00 63.79
CA CYS A 94 -21.69 48.06 64.85
C CYS A 94 -22.46 48.43 66.12
N LEU A 95 -22.69 47.42 66.95
CA LEU A 95 -23.34 47.54 68.24
C LEU A 95 -22.60 46.65 69.23
N ASN A 96 -21.74 47.26 70.04
CA ASN A 96 -21.02 46.58 71.10
C ASN A 96 -21.69 46.86 72.46
N ASN A 97 -22.82 46.17 72.69
CA ASN A 97 -23.55 46.16 73.95
C ASN A 97 -23.54 44.76 74.57
N TYR A 98 -23.11 44.71 75.84
CA TYR A 98 -23.13 43.57 76.76
C TYR A 98 -23.99 42.34 76.38
N ILE A 99 -23.33 41.17 76.21
CA ILE A 99 -23.61 39.80 76.74
C ILE A 99 -23.17 38.69 75.73
N PRO A 100 -22.51 37.58 76.13
CA PRO A 100 -21.39 37.39 77.06
C PRO A 100 -20.11 37.09 76.25
N LEU A 101 -19.17 38.04 76.17
CA LEU A 101 -17.79 37.64 75.95
C LEU A 101 -17.33 36.84 77.20
N PRO A 102 -16.38 35.90 77.09
CA PRO A 102 -15.94 35.06 78.20
C PRO A 102 -15.68 35.89 79.47
N GLU A 103 -16.00 35.35 80.66
CA GLU A 103 -16.15 36.08 81.95
C GLU A 103 -15.04 37.07 82.34
N ASP A 104 -13.86 37.05 81.68
CA ASP A 104 -12.77 38.01 81.94
C ASP A 104 -12.56 39.07 80.86
N TYR A 105 -13.43 39.22 79.83
CA TYR A 105 -13.29 40.33 78.85
C TYR A 105 -13.44 41.67 79.57
N PRO A 106 -12.44 42.58 79.52
CA PRO A 106 -12.49 43.81 80.27
C PRO A 106 -13.74 44.61 79.85
N ALA A 107 -14.64 44.82 80.81
CA ALA A 107 -15.83 45.64 80.64
C ALA A 107 -15.42 46.99 80.04
N GLY A 108 -15.86 47.30 78.81
CA GLY A 108 -15.48 48.53 78.11
C GLY A 108 -14.54 48.39 76.90
N ALA A 109 -14.08 47.20 76.52
CA ALA A 109 -13.11 47.04 75.41
C ALA A 109 -13.76 47.07 74.00
N SER A 110 -13.15 47.82 73.09
CA SER A 110 -13.48 47.84 71.65
C SER A 110 -12.93 46.61 70.93
N PHE A 111 -13.57 46.20 69.84
CA PHE A 111 -13.03 45.21 68.90
C PHE A 111 -12.69 45.84 67.55
N GLU A 112 -11.63 45.35 66.91
CA GLU A 112 -11.21 45.79 65.56
C GLU A 112 -12.06 45.09 64.50
N ILE A 113 -12.30 45.80 63.40
CA ILE A 113 -12.91 45.21 62.20
C ILE A 113 -11.79 44.96 61.19
N ASN A 114 -11.44 43.68 61.04
CA ASN A 114 -10.22 43.24 60.37
C ASN A 114 -10.25 43.51 58.87
N SER A 115 -11.32 43.12 58.17
CA SER A 115 -11.42 43.41 56.75
C SER A 115 -12.85 43.52 56.22
N LEU A 116 -12.96 44.21 55.09
CA LEU A 116 -14.17 44.31 54.27
C LEU A 116 -13.79 44.00 52.83
N THR A 117 -14.20 42.83 52.37
CA THR A 117 -13.95 42.33 51.01
C THR A 117 -15.14 42.64 50.11
N TYR A 118 -14.91 43.27 48.98
CA TYR A 118 -15.87 43.48 47.89
C TYR A 118 -15.62 42.44 46.81
N GLN A 119 -16.68 41.79 46.36
CA GLN A 119 -16.66 40.81 45.28
C GLN A 119 -17.68 41.20 44.23
N VAL A 120 -17.22 41.62 43.05
CA VAL A 120 -18.06 41.96 41.90
C VAL A 120 -18.32 40.69 41.10
N PHE A 121 -19.55 40.52 40.61
CA PHE A 121 -19.96 39.34 39.83
C PHE A 121 -20.94 39.75 38.71
N ALA A 122 -21.04 38.93 37.67
CA ALA A 122 -22.06 39.09 36.63
C ALA A 122 -23.44 38.71 37.18
N TYR A 123 -24.45 39.52 36.89
CA TYR A 123 -25.81 39.37 37.39
C TYR A 123 -26.75 39.02 36.23
N ASP A 124 -27.51 37.93 36.38
CA ASP A 124 -28.60 37.55 35.49
C ASP A 124 -29.82 37.09 36.31
N SER A 125 -30.88 36.61 35.65
CA SER A 125 -32.11 36.18 36.34
C SER A 125 -31.94 34.92 37.20
N ASP A 126 -30.90 34.13 36.97
CA ASP A 126 -30.62 32.86 37.65
C ASP A 126 -29.49 32.99 38.67
N ALA A 127 -28.74 34.10 38.64
CA ALA A 127 -27.67 34.41 39.57
C ALA A 127 -28.20 34.58 40.99
N VAL A 128 -27.70 33.72 41.90
CA VAL A 128 -27.95 33.85 43.35
C VAL A 128 -26.78 34.65 43.95
N PRO A 129 -26.98 35.93 44.36
CA PRO A 129 -25.88 36.84 44.72
C PRO A 129 -24.93 36.34 45.82
N TRP A 130 -25.45 35.59 46.79
CA TRP A 130 -24.67 35.06 47.92
C TRP A 130 -24.00 33.70 47.65
N ASN A 131 -24.12 33.15 46.43
CA ASN A 131 -23.57 31.84 46.09
C ASN A 131 -22.49 31.95 45.01
N ASP A 132 -21.24 31.69 45.40
CA ASP A 132 -20.03 31.70 44.57
C ASP A 132 -20.11 30.75 43.36
N THR A 133 -20.96 29.72 43.42
CA THR A 133 -21.12 28.75 42.35
C THR A 133 -21.95 29.32 41.19
N THR A 134 -22.96 30.12 41.50
CA THR A 134 -23.88 30.72 40.52
C THR A 134 -23.53 32.16 40.17
N ALA A 135 -22.78 32.84 41.05
CA ALA A 135 -22.33 34.21 40.90
C ALA A 135 -20.84 34.30 41.30
N PRO A 136 -19.93 33.74 40.47
CA PRO A 136 -18.50 33.78 40.77
C PRO A 136 -17.96 35.21 40.69
N ALA A 137 -17.04 35.54 41.60
CA ALA A 137 -16.40 36.85 41.63
C ALA A 137 -15.50 37.05 40.39
N ILE A 138 -15.78 38.08 39.59
CA ILE A 138 -14.94 38.51 38.46
C ILE A 138 -13.87 39.52 38.89
N GLN A 139 -14.09 40.18 40.04
CA GLN A 139 -13.12 41.08 40.66
C GLN A 139 -13.30 41.05 42.18
N ILE A 140 -12.17 41.03 42.91
CA ILE A 140 -12.14 41.06 44.36
C ILE A 140 -11.28 42.26 44.79
N ALA A 141 -11.76 43.04 45.75
CA ALA A 141 -11.02 44.13 46.37
C ALA A 141 -11.25 44.12 47.87
N GLU A 142 -10.19 44.17 48.66
CA GLU A 142 -10.26 44.12 50.12
C GLU A 142 -9.80 45.43 50.74
N LYS A 143 -10.44 45.81 51.84
CA LYS A 143 -9.96 46.87 52.72
C LYS A 143 -9.70 46.28 54.09
N ASP A 144 -8.46 46.42 54.54
CA ASP A 144 -8.04 45.96 55.86
C ASP A 144 -8.18 47.07 56.91
N ASN A 145 -8.36 46.67 58.17
CA ASN A 145 -8.40 47.52 59.35
C ASN A 145 -9.37 48.70 59.19
N ILE A 146 -10.60 48.42 58.77
CA ILE A 146 -11.57 49.45 58.40
C ILE A 146 -12.14 50.22 59.59
N GLY A 147 -11.79 49.85 60.82
CA GLY A 147 -12.09 50.67 62.01
C GLY A 147 -12.17 49.84 63.28
N VAL A 148 -12.61 50.49 64.34
CA VAL A 148 -12.87 49.87 65.65
C VAL A 148 -14.33 50.05 66.02
N CYS A 149 -14.95 49.03 66.61
CA CYS A 149 -16.26 49.15 67.22
C CYS A 149 -16.10 49.49 68.72
N PRO A 150 -16.38 50.74 69.13
CA PRO A 150 -16.24 51.15 70.53
C PRO A 150 -17.32 50.48 71.41
N HIS A 151 -16.96 50.11 72.64
CA HIS A 151 -17.92 49.61 73.62
C HIS A 151 -18.90 50.69 74.05
N GLN A 152 -20.19 50.36 74.13
CA GLN A 152 -21.25 51.31 74.50
C GLN A 152 -22.18 50.75 75.58
N ASN A 153 -22.89 51.67 76.25
CA ASN A 153 -23.90 51.37 77.26
C ASN A 153 -25.34 51.63 76.75
N ASP A 154 -25.50 51.97 75.47
CA ASP A 154 -26.78 52.36 74.85
C ASP A 154 -27.09 51.47 73.63
N SER A 155 -28.36 51.08 73.48
CA SER A 155 -28.93 50.22 72.43
C SER A 155 -28.90 50.79 71.01
N THR A 156 -28.20 51.90 70.76
CA THR A 156 -28.17 52.58 69.46
C THR A 156 -26.96 52.13 68.61
N PRO A 157 -27.17 51.54 67.42
CA PRO A 157 -26.06 51.17 66.53
C PRO A 157 -25.24 52.38 66.09
N GLN A 158 -23.91 52.25 66.11
CA GLN A 158 -22.99 53.28 65.64
C GLN A 158 -22.52 53.01 64.21
N THR A 159 -22.38 54.06 63.42
CA THR A 159 -21.73 53.99 62.10
C THR A 159 -20.22 54.01 62.29
N VAL A 160 -19.55 52.90 61.93
CA VAL A 160 -18.09 52.80 61.93
C VAL A 160 -17.52 53.66 60.81
N GLY A 161 -18.14 53.59 59.63
CA GLY A 161 -17.75 54.36 58.48
C GLY A 161 -18.50 53.93 57.22
N THR A 162 -18.32 54.72 56.16
CA THR A 162 -18.69 54.33 54.81
C THR A 162 -17.40 54.10 54.03
N PHE A 163 -17.26 52.91 53.50
CA PHE A 163 -16.10 52.48 52.73
C PHE A 163 -16.52 52.33 51.28
N CYS A 164 -15.70 52.80 50.35
CA CYS A 164 -16.00 52.67 48.93
C CYS A 164 -14.77 52.17 48.17
N ILE A 165 -15.02 51.42 47.10
CA ILE A 165 -14.04 51.07 46.07
C ILE A 165 -14.48 51.65 44.72
N GLY A 166 -13.52 52.04 43.88
CA GLY A 166 -13.81 52.43 42.50
C GLY A 166 -13.92 51.22 41.60
N TRP A 167 -14.95 51.16 40.76
CA TRP A 167 -15.11 50.15 39.73
C TRP A 167 -15.47 50.79 38.39
N ASN A 168 -14.66 50.50 37.38
CA ASN A 168 -14.77 51.04 36.02
C ASN A 168 -15.27 50.02 35.00
N GLY A 169 -15.71 48.84 35.45
CA GLY A 169 -16.19 47.76 34.59
C GLY A 169 -15.08 46.88 34.01
N PHE A 170 -13.80 47.15 34.29
CA PHE A 170 -12.71 46.32 33.77
C PHE A 170 -12.55 45.02 34.56
N TYR A 171 -12.36 43.92 33.84
CA TYR A 171 -11.97 42.63 34.39
C TYR A 171 -11.20 41.82 33.33
N ASN A 172 -10.66 40.65 33.73
CA ASN A 172 -9.87 39.81 32.85
C ASN A 172 -10.79 39.10 31.82
N VAL A 173 -10.61 39.46 30.55
CA VAL A 173 -11.22 38.82 29.38
C VAL A 173 -10.09 38.27 28.52
N ASP A 174 -9.99 36.95 28.38
CA ASP A 174 -8.96 36.27 27.57
C ASP A 174 -7.49 36.68 27.90
N SER A 175 -7.17 36.94 29.18
CA SER A 175 -5.85 37.43 29.64
C SER A 175 -5.53 38.90 29.30
N GLU A 176 -6.51 39.67 28.84
CA GLU A 176 -6.44 41.12 28.69
C GLU A 176 -7.50 41.77 29.60
N PHE A 177 -7.27 42.99 30.09
CA PHE A 177 -8.31 43.70 30.84
C PHE A 177 -9.26 44.39 29.87
N GLY A 178 -10.53 43.98 29.86
CA GLY A 178 -11.58 44.54 29.01
C GLY A 178 -12.87 44.81 29.80
N LYS A 179 -13.83 45.47 29.15
CA LYS A 179 -15.20 45.66 29.66
C LYS A 179 -16.15 44.84 28.80
N LEU A 180 -17.02 44.02 29.39
CA LEU A 180 -18.14 43.40 28.68
C LEU A 180 -19.46 44.02 29.11
N ASN A 181 -20.38 44.11 28.16
CA ASN A 181 -21.69 44.65 28.43
C ASN A 181 -22.58 43.61 29.09
N GLY A 182 -23.37 44.07 30.06
CA GLY A 182 -24.18 43.18 30.87
C GLY A 182 -24.64 43.83 32.17
N GLN A 183 -25.30 43.01 32.98
CA GLN A 183 -25.71 43.36 34.32
C GLN A 183 -24.73 42.77 35.34
N TYR A 184 -24.47 43.52 36.40
CA TYR A 184 -23.47 43.17 37.41
C TYR A 184 -23.99 43.49 38.81
N GLY A 185 -23.53 42.71 39.77
CA GLY A 185 -23.75 42.93 41.18
C GLY A 185 -22.42 42.98 41.92
N PHE A 186 -22.48 43.37 43.18
CA PHE A 186 -21.36 43.17 44.09
C PHE A 186 -21.87 42.76 45.45
N ARG A 187 -21.09 41.96 46.15
CA ARG A 187 -21.34 41.60 47.54
C ARG A 187 -20.16 41.96 48.39
N THR A 188 -20.43 42.19 49.66
CA THR A 188 -19.41 42.49 50.64
C THR A 188 -19.38 41.43 51.72
N GLN A 189 -18.18 41.00 52.08
CA GLN A 189 -17.92 40.15 53.23
C GLN A 189 -17.18 40.98 54.27
N LEU A 190 -17.86 41.26 55.38
CA LEU A 190 -17.26 41.85 56.57
C LEU A 190 -16.66 40.71 57.39
N HIS A 191 -15.40 40.84 57.77
CA HIS A 191 -14.70 39.84 58.58
C HIS A 191 -14.16 40.49 59.87
N VAL A 192 -14.53 39.88 60.99
CA VAL A 192 -14.07 40.26 62.32
C VAL A 192 -13.50 39.01 62.99
N ALA A 193 -12.23 39.07 63.36
CA ALA A 193 -11.48 38.03 64.05
C ALA A 193 -10.58 38.69 65.10
N GLN A 194 -10.81 38.37 66.36
CA GLN A 194 -10.01 38.89 67.46
C GLN A 194 -9.49 37.74 68.32
N ALA A 195 -8.17 37.76 68.58
CA ALA A 195 -7.49 36.80 69.43
C ALA A 195 -6.82 37.54 70.61
N SER A 196 -7.14 37.12 71.83
CA SER A 196 -6.51 37.60 73.06
C SER A 196 -5.75 36.45 73.73
N ALA A 197 -4.56 36.75 74.27
CA ALA A 197 -3.72 35.79 74.98
C ALA A 197 -4.34 35.30 76.31
N GLU A 198 -5.37 35.98 76.81
CA GLU A 198 -5.96 35.73 78.13
C GLU A 198 -7.37 35.13 78.06
N LEU A 199 -8.05 35.10 76.90
CA LEU A 199 -9.52 34.98 76.87
C LEU A 199 -10.16 34.17 75.72
N GLY A 200 -9.37 33.60 74.81
CA GLY A 200 -9.90 32.88 73.65
C GLY A 200 -10.27 33.79 72.48
N SER A 201 -10.47 33.18 71.31
CA SER A 201 -10.69 33.86 70.02
C SER A 201 -12.16 33.80 69.60
N PHE A 202 -12.70 34.91 69.09
CA PHE A 202 -14.00 34.91 68.40
C PHE A 202 -13.84 35.44 66.96
N GLU A 203 -14.63 34.87 66.07
CA GLU A 203 -14.61 35.17 64.65
C GLU A 203 -16.05 35.14 64.13
N PHE A 204 -16.45 36.15 63.37
CA PHE A 204 -17.70 36.14 62.62
C PHE A 204 -17.55 36.84 61.28
N THR A 205 -18.46 36.52 60.37
CA THR A 205 -18.56 37.19 59.07
C THR A 205 -19.99 37.63 58.82
N ASP A 206 -20.14 38.79 58.18
CA ASP A 206 -21.43 39.30 57.72
C ASP A 206 -21.35 39.52 56.21
N ASN A 207 -22.40 39.10 55.49
CA ASN A 207 -22.44 39.15 54.04
C ASN A 207 -23.67 39.92 53.59
N GLU A 208 -23.46 40.95 52.77
CA GLU A 208 -24.53 41.76 52.18
C GLU A 208 -24.31 41.85 50.67
N TYR A 209 -25.37 42.02 49.88
CA TYR A 209 -25.29 42.01 48.42
C TYR A 209 -26.11 43.11 47.74
N TYR A 210 -25.60 43.52 46.58
CA TYR A 210 -26.19 44.49 45.68
C TYR A 210 -26.39 43.83 44.31
N PRO A 211 -27.57 43.96 43.68
CA PRO A 211 -28.76 44.66 44.16
C PRO A 211 -29.58 43.84 45.19
N ASN A 212 -30.20 44.53 46.14
CA ASN A 212 -31.27 43.97 46.98
C ASN A 212 -32.68 44.19 46.35
N ILE A 213 -33.75 43.84 47.08
CA ILE A 213 -35.14 43.91 46.58
C ILE A 213 -35.63 45.32 46.17
N TYR A 214 -34.93 46.39 46.58
CA TYR A 214 -35.28 47.78 46.26
C TYR A 214 -34.24 48.44 45.34
N GLN A 215 -33.32 47.67 44.77
CA GLN A 215 -32.21 48.13 43.95
C GLN A 215 -32.20 47.43 42.59
N HIS A 216 -31.52 48.03 41.61
CA HIS A 216 -31.32 47.44 40.29
C HIS A 216 -29.85 47.06 40.09
N PRO A 217 -29.54 46.03 39.28
CA PRO A 217 -28.17 45.65 39.03
C PRO A 217 -27.40 46.77 38.30
N ILE A 218 -26.09 46.78 38.45
CA ILE A 218 -25.21 47.69 37.75
C ILE A 218 -25.24 47.34 36.26
N VAL A 219 -25.52 48.28 35.38
CA VAL A 219 -25.52 48.06 33.93
C VAL A 219 -24.21 48.59 33.35
N VAL A 220 -23.41 47.72 32.74
CA VAL A 220 -22.28 48.13 31.89
C VAL A 220 -22.73 48.06 30.45
N ASP A 221 -22.65 49.20 29.77
CA ASP A 221 -23.04 49.34 28.37
C ASP A 221 -22.09 50.34 27.69
N VAL A 222 -20.92 49.86 27.31
CA VAL A 222 -19.80 50.62 26.76
C VAL A 222 -19.38 50.07 25.40
N VAL A 223 -18.71 50.86 24.57
CA VAL A 223 -17.92 50.41 23.42
C VAL A 223 -16.48 50.28 23.86
N ASN A 224 -16.01 49.06 24.06
CA ASN A 224 -14.65 48.73 24.46
C ASN A 224 -14.04 47.77 23.45
N LEU A 225 -12.80 48.05 23.04
CA LEU A 225 -11.98 47.16 22.21
C LEU A 225 -11.08 46.33 23.13
N HIS A 226 -11.13 45.00 22.96
CA HIS A 226 -10.31 44.07 23.73
C HIS A 226 -10.02 42.80 22.93
N SER A 227 -9.12 41.95 23.42
CA SER A 227 -8.69 40.69 22.80
C SER A 227 -8.24 40.91 21.34
N SER A 228 -7.42 41.94 21.15
CA SER A 228 -6.97 42.37 19.82
C SER A 228 -5.61 41.77 19.44
N SER A 229 -5.47 41.27 18.22
CA SER A 229 -4.26 40.61 17.74
C SER A 229 -4.08 40.75 16.23
N ALA A 230 -2.82 40.76 15.79
CA ALA A 230 -2.45 40.74 14.38
C ALA A 230 -1.50 39.57 14.13
N THR A 231 -1.87 38.68 13.21
CA THR A 231 -1.09 37.47 12.90
C THR A 231 -0.75 37.41 11.41
N PRO A 232 0.52 37.12 11.03
CA PRO A 232 0.88 36.95 9.63
C PRO A 232 0.32 35.64 9.06
N THR A 233 0.17 35.57 7.74
CA THR A 233 -0.01 34.29 7.05
C THR A 233 1.35 33.59 6.96
N LEU A 234 1.42 32.28 7.19
CA LEU A 234 2.66 31.52 7.07
C LEU A 234 2.75 30.87 5.67
N VAL A 235 3.89 31.03 5.00
CA VAL A 235 4.18 30.43 3.69
C VAL A 235 5.41 29.52 3.82
N GLY A 236 5.33 28.34 3.23
CA GLY A 236 6.38 27.32 3.30
C GLY A 236 5.96 26.09 4.12
N SER A 237 6.61 24.96 3.85
CA SER A 237 6.35 23.68 4.50
C SER A 237 7.52 23.21 5.35
N SER A 238 8.76 23.36 4.85
CA SER A 238 9.98 23.03 5.58
C SER A 238 10.50 24.20 6.43
N SER A 239 10.32 25.42 5.96
CA SER A 239 10.77 26.64 6.63
C SER A 239 9.70 27.73 6.52
N GLN A 240 8.73 27.71 7.44
CA GLN A 240 7.65 28.69 7.41
C GLN A 240 8.18 30.10 7.63
N VAL A 241 7.80 31.01 6.71
CA VAL A 241 8.11 32.44 6.80
C VAL A 241 6.83 33.26 6.88
N ALA A 242 6.89 34.39 7.60
CA ALA A 242 5.77 35.31 7.72
C ALA A 242 5.51 36.02 6.40
N SER A 243 4.25 36.06 5.99
CA SER A 243 3.79 36.58 4.72
C SER A 243 2.48 37.35 4.90
N LEU A 244 2.16 38.15 3.89
CA LEU A 244 0.86 38.78 3.72
C LEU A 244 -0.16 37.77 3.14
N PRO A 245 -1.46 37.96 3.38
CA PRO A 245 -2.05 39.03 4.19
C PRO A 245 -1.89 38.82 5.71
N TYR A 246 -1.87 39.90 6.48
CA TYR A 246 -2.01 39.86 7.94
C TYR A 246 -3.48 39.72 8.33
N LYS A 247 -3.78 38.83 9.27
CA LYS A 247 -5.11 38.65 9.85
C LYS A 247 -5.20 39.44 11.16
N LEU A 248 -6.11 40.41 11.17
CA LEU A 248 -6.42 41.30 12.28
C LEU A 248 -7.67 40.75 12.98
N ARG A 249 -7.57 40.39 14.25
CA ARG A 249 -8.68 39.88 15.07
C ARG A 249 -8.90 40.81 16.25
N TYR A 250 -10.15 41.13 16.55
CA TYR A 250 -10.51 42.00 17.67
C TYR A 250 -11.93 41.70 18.15
N ARG A 251 -12.22 41.98 19.43
CA ARG A 251 -13.56 41.93 20.02
C ARG A 251 -14.02 43.33 20.39
N ILE A 252 -15.33 43.55 20.32
CA ILE A 252 -16.00 44.78 20.73
C ILE A 252 -17.16 44.43 21.64
N SER A 253 -17.34 45.16 22.74
CA SER A 253 -18.33 44.85 23.78
C SER A 253 -19.81 45.02 23.36
N LYS A 254 -20.09 45.80 22.31
CA LYS A 254 -21.41 45.92 21.65
C LYS A 254 -21.24 46.26 20.18
N ASP A 255 -22.34 46.19 19.45
CA ASP A 255 -22.43 46.66 18.07
C ASP A 255 -21.92 48.10 17.97
N ALA A 256 -20.96 48.33 17.07
CA ALA A 256 -20.28 49.61 16.93
C ALA A 256 -19.78 49.82 15.49
N LEU A 257 -19.50 51.07 15.15
CA LEU A 257 -18.85 51.45 13.91
C LEU A 257 -17.33 51.41 14.11
N VAL A 258 -16.66 50.55 13.35
CA VAL A 258 -15.22 50.33 13.44
C VAL A 258 -14.49 50.93 12.24
N SER A 259 -13.40 51.63 12.53
CA SER A 259 -12.43 52.12 11.55
C SER A 259 -11.08 51.48 11.80
N ILE A 260 -10.44 50.99 10.74
CA ILE A 260 -9.11 50.38 10.82
C ILE A 260 -8.18 51.11 9.86
N ALA A 261 -7.11 51.67 10.40
CA ALA A 261 -6.08 52.37 9.65
C ALA A 261 -4.73 51.67 9.84
N ILE A 262 -4.01 51.42 8.75
CA ILE A 262 -2.60 51.02 8.80
C ILE A 262 -1.76 52.28 8.68
N LYS A 263 -0.84 52.46 9.62
CA LYS A 263 0.07 53.60 9.71
C LYS A 263 1.51 53.14 9.59
N ASN A 264 2.36 54.00 9.03
CA ASN A 264 3.80 53.81 9.08
C ASN A 264 4.35 54.21 10.47
N THR A 265 5.64 53.97 10.72
CA THR A 265 6.32 54.39 11.97
C THR A 265 6.33 55.90 12.22
N GLY A 266 6.10 56.71 11.17
CA GLY A 266 5.92 58.15 11.27
C GLY A 266 4.50 58.60 11.63
N GLY A 267 3.56 57.67 11.85
CA GLY A 267 2.18 57.95 12.20
C GLY A 267 1.27 58.32 11.02
N THR A 268 1.78 58.33 9.79
CA THR A 268 0.99 58.59 8.58
C THR A 268 0.17 57.36 8.19
N THR A 269 -1.13 57.54 7.95
CA THR A 269 -1.99 56.47 7.40
C THR A 269 -1.57 56.15 5.98
N ILE A 270 -1.20 54.90 5.74
CA ILE A 270 -0.86 54.37 4.42
C ILE A 270 -2.02 53.58 3.80
N ARG A 271 -2.91 53.04 4.63
CA ARG A 271 -4.10 52.31 4.16
C ARG A 271 -5.24 52.55 5.12
N GLN A 272 -6.39 52.96 4.58
CA GLN A 272 -7.65 52.92 5.30
C GLN A 272 -8.36 51.61 4.94
N LEU A 273 -8.33 50.63 5.85
CA LEU A 273 -8.94 49.31 5.62
C LEU A 273 -10.46 49.35 5.77
N LEU A 274 -10.92 50.05 6.81
CA LEU A 274 -12.34 50.23 7.11
C LEU A 274 -12.57 51.66 7.55
N THR A 275 -13.71 52.22 7.16
CA THR A 275 -14.19 53.52 7.63
C THR A 275 -15.62 53.34 8.11
N ASN A 276 -15.84 53.52 9.42
CA ASN A 276 -17.15 53.46 10.07
C ASN A 276 -17.97 52.23 9.65
N ALA A 277 -17.33 51.06 9.60
CA ALA A 277 -17.98 49.82 9.21
C ALA A 277 -18.72 49.23 10.42
N ALA A 278 -20.00 48.87 10.25
CA ALA A 278 -20.76 48.21 11.30
C ALA A 278 -20.15 46.85 11.64
N ARG A 279 -19.87 46.63 12.93
CA ARG A 279 -19.35 45.38 13.49
C ARG A 279 -20.24 44.93 14.64
N VAL A 280 -20.30 43.61 14.82
CA VAL A 280 -21.15 42.98 15.83
C VAL A 280 -20.40 42.88 17.16
N GLY A 281 -21.10 43.23 18.23
CA GLY A 281 -20.71 43.10 19.62
C GLY A 281 -20.53 41.66 20.06
N ASP A 282 -19.72 41.46 21.08
CA ASP A 282 -19.25 40.15 21.52
C ASP A 282 -20.15 39.47 22.56
N ALA A 283 -21.48 39.67 22.45
CA ALA A 283 -22.51 39.16 23.36
C ALA A 283 -22.55 37.63 23.59
N SER A 284 -21.58 36.88 23.06
CA SER A 284 -21.34 35.44 23.28
C SER A 284 -19.90 35.01 22.94
N GLY A 285 -18.89 35.87 23.09
CA GLY A 285 -17.50 35.52 22.73
C GLY A 285 -17.14 35.70 21.24
N MET A 286 -17.98 36.40 20.48
CA MET A 286 -17.78 36.62 19.05
C MET A 286 -16.61 37.58 18.79
N SER A 287 -15.79 37.28 17.80
CA SER A 287 -14.68 38.15 17.38
C SER A 287 -14.81 38.56 15.92
N ASN A 288 -14.47 39.80 15.64
CA ASN A 288 -14.39 40.34 14.29
C ASN A 288 -13.01 40.05 13.69
N THR A 289 -12.96 39.91 12.37
CA THR A 289 -11.71 39.64 11.65
C THR A 289 -11.66 40.43 10.35
N ASP A 290 -10.50 41.02 10.09
CA ASP A 290 -10.17 41.75 8.88
C ASP A 290 -8.76 41.38 8.40
N THR A 291 -8.44 41.70 7.16
CA THR A 291 -7.14 41.36 6.58
C THR A 291 -6.48 42.55 5.90
N TRP A 292 -5.16 42.69 6.11
CA TRP A 292 -4.35 43.63 5.35
C TRP A 292 -3.42 42.87 4.40
N ASP A 293 -3.53 43.18 3.12
CA ASP A 293 -2.74 42.58 2.04
C ASP A 293 -1.37 43.25 1.82
N GLY A 294 -0.99 44.22 2.67
CA GLY A 294 0.27 44.95 2.56
C GLY A 294 0.28 46.06 1.52
N ARG A 295 -0.88 46.41 0.95
CA ARG A 295 -1.01 47.49 -0.03
C ARG A 295 -1.48 48.78 0.63
N ASN A 296 -1.17 49.92 0.00
CA ASN A 296 -1.77 51.22 0.33
C ASN A 296 -3.14 51.39 -0.36
N ASP A 297 -3.80 52.54 -0.19
CA ASP A 297 -5.10 52.84 -0.79
C ASP A 297 -5.06 52.89 -2.33
N ASP A 298 -3.89 53.20 -2.93
CA ASP A 298 -3.68 53.14 -4.39
C ASP A 298 -3.47 51.71 -4.92
N GLY A 299 -3.57 50.69 -4.05
CA GLY A 299 -3.32 49.29 -4.40
C GLY A 299 -1.85 48.95 -4.63
N THR A 300 -0.90 49.82 -4.27
CA THR A 300 0.54 49.59 -4.43
C THR A 300 1.12 48.83 -3.23
N MET A 301 1.96 47.84 -3.51
CA MET A 301 2.63 47.05 -2.47
C MET A 301 3.61 47.92 -1.66
N GLN A 302 3.49 47.87 -0.34
CA GLN A 302 4.35 48.63 0.56
C GLN A 302 5.65 47.88 0.86
N ALA A 303 6.72 48.61 1.13
CA ALA A 303 8.04 48.03 1.36
C ALA A 303 8.11 47.22 2.68
N ALA A 304 9.15 46.40 2.81
CA ALA A 304 9.38 45.70 4.07
C ALA A 304 9.66 46.71 5.20
N GLY A 305 8.96 46.59 6.32
CA GLY A 305 9.06 47.56 7.41
C GLY A 305 8.09 47.28 8.55
N ASN A 306 8.20 48.10 9.60
CA ASN A 306 7.28 48.07 10.72
C ASN A 306 6.11 49.01 10.45
N TYR A 307 4.91 48.54 10.75
CA TYR A 307 3.65 49.25 10.59
C TYR A 307 2.84 49.13 11.87
N VAL A 308 1.92 50.06 12.05
CA VAL A 308 1.01 50.11 13.19
C VAL A 308 -0.41 49.98 12.67
N VAL A 309 -1.14 49.00 13.16
CA VAL A 309 -2.58 48.88 12.96
C VAL A 309 -3.25 49.67 14.08
N GLN A 310 -4.03 50.68 13.73
CA GLN A 310 -4.90 51.37 14.67
C GLN A 310 -6.34 50.94 14.40
N ILE A 311 -7.00 50.43 15.43
CA ILE A 311 -8.42 50.06 15.41
C ILE A 311 -9.15 51.04 16.32
N ASP A 312 -10.09 51.78 15.74
CA ASP A 312 -10.97 52.71 16.45
C ASP A 312 -12.41 52.17 16.38
N ALA A 313 -13.14 52.25 17.49
CA ALA A 313 -14.54 51.87 17.56
C ALA A 313 -15.34 52.96 18.25
N HIS A 314 -16.50 53.31 17.69
CA HIS A 314 -17.46 54.21 18.32
C HIS A 314 -18.88 53.72 18.11
N GLY A 315 -19.75 54.01 19.07
CA GLY A 315 -21.18 53.71 19.03
C GLY A 315 -21.99 54.97 19.32
N GLU A 316 -23.10 55.12 18.60
CA GLU A 316 -24.12 56.08 18.99
C GLU A 316 -24.78 55.60 20.29
N ASN A 317 -25.06 56.54 21.19
CA ASN A 317 -25.79 56.23 22.41
C ASN A 317 -27.06 57.07 22.55
N ASP A 318 -27.97 56.59 23.39
CA ASP A 318 -29.24 57.25 23.70
C ASP A 318 -29.06 58.60 24.42
N TRP A 319 -27.83 58.95 24.81
CA TRP A 319 -27.48 60.12 25.63
C TRP A 319 -26.82 61.26 24.84
N GLY A 320 -26.73 61.15 23.51
CA GLY A 320 -26.31 62.24 22.62
C GLY A 320 -24.80 62.55 22.60
N LEU A 321 -23.97 61.67 23.16
CA LEU A 321 -22.50 61.76 23.11
C LEU A 321 -21.94 60.43 22.59
N ASP A 322 -21.13 60.45 21.53
CA ASP A 322 -20.55 59.21 21.00
C ASP A 322 -19.73 58.47 22.06
N ASP A 323 -20.00 57.18 22.23
CA ASP A 323 -19.24 56.28 23.10
C ASP A 323 -18.05 55.75 22.30
N VAL A 324 -16.86 56.28 22.60
CA VAL A 324 -15.62 56.02 21.83
C VAL A 324 -14.66 55.18 22.66
N ALA A 325 -14.28 54.02 22.12
CA ALA A 325 -13.31 53.12 22.74
C ALA A 325 -11.90 53.74 22.85
N ALA A 326 -11.08 53.24 23.77
CA ALA A 326 -9.64 53.33 23.65
C ALA A 326 -9.18 52.63 22.35
N PRO A 327 -8.36 53.29 21.51
CA PRO A 327 -7.91 52.67 20.27
C PRO A 327 -7.00 51.48 20.56
N ALA A 328 -7.19 50.38 19.83
CA ALA A 328 -6.28 49.25 19.87
C ALA A 328 -5.10 49.51 18.92
N ILE A 329 -3.87 49.42 19.42
CA ILE A 329 -2.65 49.67 18.66
C ILE A 329 -1.86 48.37 18.56
N LEU A 330 -1.75 47.81 17.35
CA LEU A 330 -1.02 46.57 17.08
C LEU A 330 0.20 46.84 16.20
N GLU A 331 1.38 46.47 16.67
CA GLU A 331 2.60 46.57 15.88
C GLU A 331 2.76 45.32 15.00
N ILE A 332 3.04 45.53 13.70
CA ILE A 332 3.30 44.45 12.74
C ILE A 332 4.57 44.73 11.95
N SER A 333 5.34 43.69 11.64
CA SER A 333 6.52 43.78 10.77
C SER A 333 6.21 43.08 9.45
N ALA A 334 5.81 43.84 8.44
CA ALA A 334 5.46 43.28 7.14
C ALA A 334 6.71 43.16 6.26
N ASP A 335 6.92 41.99 5.68
CA ASP A 335 7.90 41.77 4.63
C ASP A 335 7.20 41.06 3.46
N PRO A 336 6.81 41.80 2.40
CA PRO A 336 5.99 41.25 1.34
C PRO A 336 6.71 40.21 0.48
N LEU A 337 8.05 40.25 0.38
CA LEU A 337 8.80 39.41 -0.56
C LEU A 337 9.93 38.64 0.13
N GLN A 338 9.63 37.38 0.42
CA GLN A 338 10.56 36.40 0.95
C GLN A 338 10.55 35.13 0.09
N MET A 339 11.61 34.34 0.20
CA MET A 339 11.75 33.04 -0.45
C MET A 339 12.01 31.98 0.59
N THR A 340 11.47 30.79 0.39
CA THR A 340 11.63 29.68 1.31
C THR A 340 11.56 28.33 0.56
N ASP A 341 11.73 27.22 1.30
CA ASP A 341 11.61 25.85 0.80
C ASP A 341 12.49 25.58 -0.43
N PHE A 342 13.78 25.93 -0.30
CA PHE A 342 14.75 25.68 -1.37
C PHE A 342 15.09 24.20 -1.48
N ALA A 343 14.93 23.64 -2.68
CA ALA A 343 15.42 22.30 -2.99
C ALA A 343 16.13 22.30 -4.34
N VAL A 344 17.29 21.64 -4.38
CA VAL A 344 18.17 21.56 -5.55
C VAL A 344 18.26 20.13 -6.03
N SER A 345 18.01 19.93 -7.32
CA SER A 345 18.28 18.70 -8.03
C SER A 345 19.43 18.94 -9.01
N SER A 346 20.57 18.28 -8.76
CA SER A 346 21.79 18.43 -9.56
C SER A 346 21.70 17.72 -10.91
N LEU A 347 22.53 18.13 -11.86
CA LEU A 347 22.62 17.48 -13.17
C LEU A 347 23.52 16.25 -13.07
N GLN A 348 22.92 15.07 -12.95
CA GLN A 348 23.62 13.79 -12.84
C GLN A 348 23.53 12.96 -14.12
N GLY A 349 24.46 12.01 -14.28
CA GLY A 349 24.63 11.16 -15.46
C GLY A 349 23.50 10.19 -15.84
N GLY A 350 22.28 10.37 -15.34
CA GLY A 350 21.12 9.51 -15.62
C GLY A 350 19.76 10.20 -15.57
N THR A 351 19.69 11.52 -15.36
CA THR A 351 18.43 12.27 -15.23
C THR A 351 18.27 13.29 -16.35
N THR A 352 17.03 13.76 -16.52
CA THR A 352 16.58 14.81 -17.44
C THR A 352 17.61 15.92 -17.61
N GLU A 353 17.76 16.43 -18.83
CA GLU A 353 18.82 17.31 -19.36
C GLU A 353 19.17 18.59 -18.56
N VAL A 354 18.51 18.85 -17.43
CA VAL A 354 18.60 20.09 -16.64
C VAL A 354 18.69 19.83 -15.13
N ALA A 355 19.53 20.61 -14.44
CA ALA A 355 19.45 20.82 -13.00
C ALA A 355 18.26 21.73 -12.65
N THR A 356 17.64 21.51 -11.50
CA THR A 356 16.48 22.27 -11.05
C THR A 356 16.71 22.88 -9.67
N ILE A 357 16.41 24.17 -9.51
CA ILE A 357 16.40 24.88 -8.23
C ILE A 357 14.96 25.33 -7.97
N SER A 358 14.30 24.66 -7.02
CA SER A 358 12.91 24.94 -6.63
C SER A 358 12.84 25.77 -5.35
N TYR A 359 11.81 26.59 -5.24
CA TYR A 359 11.60 27.53 -4.14
C TYR A 359 10.12 27.95 -4.05
N VAL A 360 9.73 28.49 -2.90
CA VAL A 360 8.42 29.11 -2.68
C VAL A 360 8.58 30.60 -2.43
N LEU A 361 7.78 31.43 -3.11
CA LEU A 361 7.74 32.88 -2.89
C LEU A 361 6.48 33.29 -2.14
N THR A 362 6.62 34.28 -1.25
CA THR A 362 5.49 34.89 -0.53
C THR A 362 4.60 35.76 -1.43
N GLN A 363 5.13 36.24 -2.56
CA GLN A 363 4.42 37.06 -3.55
C GLN A 363 4.91 36.76 -4.97
N ALA A 364 4.09 37.06 -5.97
CA ALA A 364 4.49 37.01 -7.37
C ALA A 364 5.62 38.03 -7.64
N ALA A 365 6.72 37.56 -8.24
CA ALA A 365 7.93 38.34 -8.43
C ALA A 365 8.76 37.81 -9.61
N THR A 366 9.67 38.64 -10.11
CA THR A 366 10.71 38.22 -11.06
C THR A 366 11.90 37.68 -10.29
N VAL A 367 12.26 36.43 -10.53
CA VAL A 367 13.37 35.73 -9.87
C VAL A 367 14.61 35.77 -10.75
N TYR A 368 15.73 36.07 -10.12
CA TYR A 368 17.05 36.15 -10.72
C TYR A 368 17.91 35.04 -10.12
N THR A 369 18.31 34.08 -10.95
CA THR A 369 19.23 33.01 -10.57
C THR A 369 20.54 33.21 -11.32
N MET A 370 21.62 33.41 -10.57
CA MET A 370 22.97 33.55 -11.09
C MET A 370 23.78 32.32 -10.71
N ILE A 371 24.45 31.70 -11.68
CA ILE A 371 25.29 30.53 -11.48
C ILE A 371 26.74 30.93 -11.70
N TYR A 372 27.60 30.56 -10.78
CA TYR A 372 29.00 30.95 -10.66
C TYR A 372 29.90 29.72 -10.72
N PRO A 373 31.16 29.88 -11.18
CA PRO A 373 32.10 28.77 -11.23
C PRO A 373 32.40 28.21 -9.83
N PRO A 374 32.87 26.95 -9.73
CA PRO A 374 33.21 26.33 -8.45
C PRO A 374 34.20 27.17 -7.63
N GLY A 375 34.00 27.18 -6.30
CA GLY A 375 34.84 27.95 -5.36
C GLY A 375 34.53 29.45 -5.28
N THR A 376 33.47 29.93 -5.94
CA THR A 376 33.04 31.33 -5.82
C THR A 376 32.47 31.63 -4.44
N THR A 377 32.89 32.76 -3.85
CA THR A 377 32.34 33.28 -2.60
C THR A 377 31.39 34.44 -2.91
N ILE A 378 30.26 34.50 -2.20
CA ILE A 378 29.17 35.47 -2.45
C ILE A 378 28.76 36.11 -1.14
N THR A 379 28.55 37.43 -1.13
CA THR A 379 28.01 38.14 0.05
C THR A 379 26.49 37.95 0.15
N THR A 380 26.00 37.47 1.29
CA THR A 380 24.57 37.15 1.49
C THR A 380 23.68 38.39 1.58
N ASP A 381 24.19 39.49 2.16
CA ASP A 381 23.34 40.61 2.60
C ASP A 381 23.26 41.76 1.59
N THR A 382 23.86 41.60 0.40
CA THR A 382 23.85 42.61 -0.66
C THR A 382 23.06 42.08 -1.86
N VAL A 383 21.90 42.65 -2.17
CA VAL A 383 21.06 42.23 -3.30
C VAL A 383 20.98 43.34 -4.34
N PRO A 384 21.39 43.13 -5.62
CA PRO A 384 21.89 41.88 -6.24
C PRO A 384 23.24 41.38 -5.68
N PRO A 385 23.57 40.08 -5.84
CA PRO A 385 24.74 39.46 -5.21
C PRO A 385 26.06 40.04 -5.74
N THR A 386 26.99 40.30 -4.83
CA THR A 386 28.40 40.59 -5.13
C THR A 386 29.21 39.33 -4.90
N ALA A 387 29.99 38.89 -5.90
CA ALA A 387 30.71 37.63 -5.90
C ALA A 387 32.19 37.82 -6.27
N SER A 388 33.05 36.90 -5.81
CA SER A 388 34.49 36.90 -6.15
C SER A 388 34.77 36.61 -7.63
N ASN A 389 33.84 35.93 -8.31
CA ASN A 389 33.89 35.64 -9.74
C ASN A 389 32.63 36.15 -10.45
N SER A 390 32.71 36.37 -11.76
CA SER A 390 31.53 36.66 -12.58
C SER A 390 30.65 35.42 -12.78
N PRO A 391 29.33 35.56 -12.89
CA PRO A 391 28.45 34.43 -13.15
C PRO A 391 28.68 33.87 -14.57
N VAL A 392 28.69 32.54 -14.69
CA VAL A 392 28.73 31.84 -15.97
C VAL A 392 27.36 31.79 -16.65
N ARG A 393 26.28 31.82 -15.86
CA ARG A 393 24.90 31.83 -16.37
C ARG A 393 24.02 32.75 -15.52
N THR A 394 23.13 33.49 -16.17
CA THR A 394 22.09 34.29 -15.51
C THR A 394 20.74 33.94 -16.09
N ILE A 395 19.80 33.57 -15.22
CA ILE A 395 18.45 33.16 -15.58
C ILE A 395 17.47 34.10 -14.90
N VAL A 396 16.55 34.67 -15.68
CA VAL A 396 15.53 35.61 -15.21
C VAL A 396 14.16 35.06 -15.58
N GLN A 397 13.30 34.87 -14.58
CA GLN A 397 11.99 34.26 -14.76
C GLN A 397 10.92 35.02 -13.96
N ALA A 398 9.80 35.33 -14.60
CA ALA A 398 8.63 35.87 -13.90
C ALA A 398 7.82 34.71 -13.31
N GLN A 399 7.55 34.77 -12.01
CA GLN A 399 6.79 33.76 -11.28
C GLN A 399 5.46 34.38 -10.80
N SER A 400 4.34 33.71 -11.09
CA SER A 400 2.97 34.20 -10.86
C SER A 400 2.16 33.24 -9.98
N GLY A 401 1.20 33.76 -9.20
CA GLY A 401 0.35 32.97 -8.30
C GLY A 401 0.51 33.37 -6.83
N TRP A 402 -0.25 32.74 -5.94
CA TRP A 402 -0.06 32.86 -4.48
C TRP A 402 -0.61 31.61 -3.75
N PRO A 403 0.18 30.91 -2.90
CA PRO A 403 1.64 31.01 -2.80
C PRO A 403 2.32 30.56 -4.10
N THR A 404 3.42 31.20 -4.47
CA THR A 404 4.09 30.92 -5.75
C THR A 404 5.12 29.81 -5.58
N ILE A 405 4.85 28.63 -6.14
CA ILE A 405 5.85 27.56 -6.25
C ILE A 405 6.61 27.79 -7.56
N GLY A 406 7.89 28.15 -7.46
CA GLY A 406 8.75 28.44 -8.60
C GLY A 406 9.89 27.44 -8.74
N ALA A 407 10.37 27.29 -9.97
CA ALA A 407 11.56 26.50 -10.27
C ALA A 407 12.37 27.13 -11.39
N THR A 408 13.69 27.16 -11.20
CA THR A 408 14.67 27.56 -12.21
C THR A 408 15.36 26.32 -12.77
N TYR A 409 15.49 26.23 -14.09
CA TYR A 409 16.15 25.12 -14.79
C TYR A 409 17.47 25.56 -15.40
N TRP A 410 18.51 24.75 -15.24
CA TRP A 410 19.83 24.98 -15.82
C TRP A 410 20.38 23.74 -16.51
N ASP A 411 20.74 23.88 -17.77
CA ASP A 411 21.20 22.82 -18.69
C ASP A 411 22.71 22.55 -18.63
N GLY A 412 23.42 23.12 -17.66
CA GLY A 412 24.88 23.03 -17.59
C GLY A 412 25.60 23.84 -18.67
N ARG A 413 24.95 24.84 -19.27
CA ARG A 413 25.57 25.76 -20.24
C ARG A 413 25.73 27.17 -19.71
N ASP A 414 26.73 27.88 -20.18
CA ASP A 414 26.95 29.29 -19.91
C ASP A 414 26.00 30.20 -20.72
N ASN A 415 26.13 31.52 -20.57
CA ASN A 415 25.33 32.51 -21.32
C ASN A 415 25.57 32.46 -22.85
N ASN A 416 26.67 31.89 -23.32
CA ASN A 416 27.00 31.71 -24.74
C ASN A 416 26.56 30.34 -25.28
N SER A 417 25.78 29.58 -24.51
CA SER A 417 25.36 28.21 -24.82
C SER A 417 26.51 27.20 -24.91
N VAL A 418 27.68 27.54 -24.37
CA VAL A 418 28.83 26.63 -24.28
C VAL A 418 28.62 25.69 -23.09
N VAL A 419 28.88 24.40 -23.31
CA VAL A 419 28.82 23.38 -22.26
C VAL A 419 29.92 23.63 -21.23
N LEU A 420 29.54 23.64 -19.97
CA LEU A 420 30.44 23.84 -18.84
C LEU A 420 31.03 22.51 -18.33
N GLU A 421 32.18 22.61 -17.65
CA GLU A 421 32.92 21.48 -17.08
C GLU A 421 32.17 20.84 -15.90
N ASP A 422 32.35 19.55 -15.65
CA ASP A 422 31.81 18.93 -14.45
C ASP A 422 32.43 19.57 -13.18
N GLY A 423 31.60 19.91 -12.19
CA GLY A 423 32.01 20.58 -10.96
C GLY A 423 30.84 21.07 -10.11
N ASP A 424 31.14 21.51 -8.89
CA ASP A 424 30.16 22.05 -7.94
C ASP A 424 30.00 23.57 -8.16
N TYR A 425 29.07 23.94 -9.03
CA TYR A 425 28.77 25.35 -9.31
C TYR A 425 28.02 25.96 -8.13
N VAL A 426 28.25 27.25 -7.90
CA VAL A 426 27.59 28.00 -6.82
C VAL A 426 26.45 28.80 -7.45
N TYR A 427 25.24 28.70 -6.92
CA TYR A 427 24.14 29.57 -7.35
C TYR A 427 23.84 30.63 -6.28
N ALA A 428 23.48 31.84 -6.72
CA ALA A 428 22.80 32.84 -5.91
C ALA A 428 21.47 33.20 -6.53
N ILE A 429 20.42 33.21 -5.71
CA ILE A 429 19.05 33.48 -6.14
C ILE A 429 18.40 34.55 -5.27
N TYR A 430 17.72 35.49 -5.92
CA TYR A 430 16.93 36.53 -5.28
C TYR A 430 15.69 36.85 -6.13
N ALA A 431 14.69 37.47 -5.52
CA ALA A 431 13.47 37.89 -6.20
C ALA A 431 13.29 39.41 -6.14
N GLN A 432 12.61 39.98 -7.13
CA GLN A 432 12.22 41.38 -7.14
C GLN A 432 10.81 41.59 -7.70
N MET A 433 10.11 42.59 -7.17
CA MET A 433 8.79 43.00 -7.65
C MET A 433 8.64 44.53 -7.62
N PRO A 434 7.69 45.10 -8.38
CA PRO A 434 7.35 46.52 -8.27
C PRO A 434 6.77 46.86 -6.89
N GLY A 435 7.15 47.99 -6.31
CA GLY A 435 6.59 48.54 -5.07
C GLY A 435 6.28 50.03 -5.19
N GLY A 436 5.56 50.59 -4.21
CA GLY A 436 5.06 51.97 -4.26
C GLY A 436 6.15 53.05 -4.43
N SER A 437 7.37 52.83 -3.90
CA SER A 437 8.50 53.77 -3.98
C SER A 437 9.71 53.24 -4.77
N GLY A 438 9.55 52.16 -5.55
CA GLY A 438 10.65 51.57 -6.34
C GLY A 438 10.52 50.07 -6.55
N THR A 439 11.62 49.33 -6.38
CA THR A 439 11.65 47.88 -6.49
C THR A 439 11.80 47.26 -5.10
N ILE A 440 10.89 46.36 -4.76
CA ILE A 440 11.00 45.53 -3.56
C ILE A 440 11.84 44.31 -3.93
N ARG A 441 12.86 44.00 -3.13
CA ARG A 441 13.73 42.83 -3.29
C ARG A 441 13.70 41.99 -2.03
N THR A 442 14.08 40.73 -2.15
CA THR A 442 14.42 39.91 -0.98
C THR A 442 15.55 40.57 -0.19
N ARG A 443 15.52 40.46 1.14
CA ARG A 443 16.53 41.11 2.01
C ARG A 443 17.94 40.54 1.88
N LYS A 444 18.06 39.30 1.40
CA LYS A 444 19.31 38.57 1.21
C LYS A 444 19.28 37.75 -0.08
N ASN A 445 20.46 37.32 -0.52
CA ASN A 445 20.61 36.27 -1.52
C ASN A 445 20.54 34.90 -0.84
N TYR A 446 19.89 33.96 -1.50
CA TYR A 446 19.93 32.56 -1.12
C TYR A 446 21.01 31.89 -1.96
N ILE A 447 21.92 31.19 -1.30
CA ILE A 447 23.14 30.67 -1.91
C ILE A 447 23.19 29.16 -1.66
N GLY A 448 23.59 28.40 -2.67
CA GLY A 448 23.84 26.97 -2.52
C GLY A 448 24.74 26.46 -3.63
N THR A 449 24.93 25.15 -3.66
CA THR A 449 25.67 24.48 -4.72
C THR A 449 24.71 23.70 -5.63
N VAL A 450 25.04 23.66 -6.91
CA VAL A 450 24.37 22.84 -7.93
C VAL A 450 25.47 22.09 -8.67
N ALA A 451 25.48 20.76 -8.53
CA ALA A 451 26.53 19.95 -9.13
C ALA A 451 26.23 19.68 -10.61
N LEU A 452 27.25 19.82 -11.44
CA LEU A 452 27.29 19.35 -12.82
C LEU A 452 28.17 18.09 -12.84
N ALA A 453 27.55 16.92 -12.95
CA ALA A 453 28.23 15.62 -12.83
C ALA A 453 27.75 14.66 -13.92
N ARG A 454 28.08 14.96 -15.19
CA ARG A 454 27.71 14.11 -16.33
C ARG A 454 28.53 12.83 -16.35
N GLY A 455 29.84 12.88 -16.08
CA GLY A 455 30.71 11.71 -16.04
C GLY A 455 30.79 10.89 -17.35
N LEU A 456 31.48 9.74 -17.28
CA LEU A 456 31.55 8.78 -18.38
C LEU A 456 30.21 8.06 -18.61
N VAL A 457 29.98 7.61 -19.84
CA VAL A 457 28.77 6.84 -20.21
C VAL A 457 28.83 5.48 -19.52
N GLY A 458 27.87 5.18 -18.65
CA GLY A 458 27.74 3.84 -18.06
C GLY A 458 27.44 2.80 -19.14
N THR A 459 28.15 1.67 -19.12
CA THR A 459 28.02 0.58 -20.11
C THR A 459 27.84 -0.76 -19.42
N SER A 460 27.06 -1.67 -20.00
CA SER A 460 26.98 -3.06 -19.55
C SER A 460 28.20 -3.88 -20.00
N GLN A 461 28.33 -5.10 -19.49
CA GLN A 461 29.19 -6.10 -20.11
C GLN A 461 28.71 -6.40 -21.55
N LEU A 462 29.66 -6.73 -22.43
CA LEU A 462 29.37 -7.16 -23.80
C LEU A 462 29.00 -8.65 -23.82
N SER A 463 27.79 -8.97 -24.28
CA SER A 463 27.35 -10.34 -24.52
C SER A 463 27.58 -10.73 -25.97
N VAL A 464 28.19 -11.90 -26.20
CA VAL A 464 28.49 -12.42 -27.55
C VAL A 464 27.59 -13.62 -27.85
N GLY A 465 26.80 -13.52 -28.93
CA GLY A 465 26.07 -14.62 -29.53
C GLY A 465 26.81 -15.18 -30.73
N MET A 466 26.89 -16.51 -30.85
CA MET A 466 27.55 -17.22 -31.95
C MET A 466 26.58 -18.22 -32.58
N GLY A 467 26.77 -18.52 -33.87
CA GLY A 467 26.03 -19.57 -34.55
C GLY A 467 26.41 -20.97 -34.04
N VAL A 468 25.41 -21.84 -33.97
CA VAL A 468 25.55 -23.27 -33.66
C VAL A 468 24.95 -24.07 -34.83
N LEU A 469 25.58 -25.18 -35.21
CA LEU A 469 25.11 -26.05 -36.28
C LEU A 469 25.30 -27.53 -35.88
N GLY A 470 24.35 -28.37 -36.28
CA GLY A 470 24.41 -29.82 -36.05
C GLY A 470 24.10 -30.26 -34.62
N SER A 471 24.04 -31.57 -34.44
CA SER A 471 23.73 -32.24 -33.16
C SER A 471 24.72 -33.35 -32.81
N SER A 472 25.51 -33.84 -33.78
CA SER A 472 26.42 -34.97 -33.56
C SER A 472 27.79 -34.77 -34.23
N PRO A 473 28.78 -34.13 -33.55
CA PRO A 473 28.63 -33.21 -32.41
C PRO A 473 28.19 -31.82 -32.86
N ALA A 474 27.42 -31.10 -32.05
CA ALA A 474 27.09 -29.69 -32.32
C ALA A 474 28.36 -28.82 -32.38
N ILE A 475 28.53 -28.07 -33.47
CA ILE A 475 29.65 -27.17 -33.68
C ILE A 475 29.24 -25.71 -33.40
N THR A 476 30.15 -24.95 -32.80
CA THR A 476 29.95 -23.54 -32.39
C THR A 476 31.06 -22.65 -32.96
N ALA A 477 31.08 -21.36 -32.60
CA ALA A 477 32.00 -20.35 -33.15
C ALA A 477 31.78 -20.08 -34.65
N LEU A 478 30.52 -20.15 -35.09
CA LEU A 478 30.11 -19.88 -36.46
C LEU A 478 29.45 -18.50 -36.59
N ARG A 479 29.45 -17.96 -37.81
CA ARG A 479 28.69 -16.75 -38.16
C ARG A 479 27.19 -17.04 -38.36
N PRO A 480 26.29 -16.06 -38.11
CA PRO A 480 26.56 -14.67 -37.73
C PRO A 480 26.94 -14.52 -36.25
N TYR A 481 27.87 -13.61 -35.96
CA TYR A 481 28.20 -13.20 -34.60
C TYR A 481 27.33 -12.00 -34.23
N SER A 482 26.80 -11.97 -33.02
CA SER A 482 26.02 -10.85 -32.51
C SER A 482 26.58 -10.35 -31.19
N PHE A 483 26.57 -9.03 -30.99
CA PHE A 483 27.11 -8.38 -29.81
C PHE A 483 26.01 -7.52 -29.19
N SER A 484 25.61 -7.84 -27.97
CA SER A 484 24.54 -7.11 -27.27
C SER A 484 25.11 -6.33 -26.08
N TYR A 485 24.69 -5.08 -25.93
CA TYR A 485 25.08 -4.19 -24.84
C TYR A 485 24.02 -3.13 -24.51
N GLN A 486 24.14 -2.52 -23.33
CA GLN A 486 23.28 -1.45 -22.85
C GLN A 486 24.11 -0.22 -22.51
N LEU A 487 23.51 0.96 -22.72
CA LEU A 487 24.08 2.26 -22.38
C LEU A 487 23.20 2.94 -21.33
N ALA A 488 23.82 3.61 -20.36
CA ALA A 488 23.11 4.35 -19.32
C ALA A 488 22.33 5.56 -19.87
N ARG A 489 22.77 6.10 -21.02
CA ARG A 489 22.13 7.22 -21.75
C ARG A 489 22.53 7.18 -23.23
N ASP A 490 21.86 7.98 -24.05
CA ASP A 490 22.21 8.15 -25.47
C ASP A 490 23.67 8.60 -25.63
N ALA A 491 24.41 7.89 -26.49
CA ALA A 491 25.83 8.12 -26.67
C ALA A 491 26.30 7.69 -28.07
N TYR A 492 27.45 8.20 -28.47
CA TYR A 492 28.13 7.77 -29.69
C TYR A 492 28.95 6.53 -29.40
N VAL A 493 28.87 5.54 -30.29
CA VAL A 493 29.54 4.25 -30.17
C VAL A 493 30.48 4.00 -31.35
N GLU A 494 31.67 3.49 -31.04
CA GLU A 494 32.58 2.86 -31.98
C GLU A 494 32.72 1.38 -31.59
N PHE A 495 32.55 0.47 -32.55
CA PHE A 495 32.57 -0.96 -32.30
C PHE A 495 33.52 -1.66 -33.27
N ASN A 496 34.55 -2.31 -32.73
CA ASN A 496 35.65 -2.91 -33.47
C ASN A 496 35.82 -4.39 -33.12
N ILE A 497 36.18 -5.21 -34.10
CA ILE A 497 36.68 -6.57 -33.89
C ILE A 497 38.19 -6.56 -34.07
N LEU A 498 38.91 -7.08 -33.08
CA LEU A 498 40.37 -7.14 -33.04
C LEU A 498 40.88 -8.57 -32.95
N THR A 499 42.12 -8.79 -33.36
CA THR A 499 42.87 -10.01 -33.03
C THR A 499 43.16 -10.07 -31.52
N SER A 500 43.07 -11.26 -30.90
CA SER A 500 43.30 -11.45 -29.46
C SER A 500 44.66 -12.07 -29.09
N THR A 501 45.59 -12.18 -30.04
CA THR A 501 46.90 -12.82 -29.81
C THR A 501 47.77 -12.01 -28.85
N SER A 502 48.39 -12.66 -27.85
CA SER A 502 49.21 -12.00 -26.84
C SER A 502 50.31 -11.12 -27.46
N GLY A 503 50.26 -9.80 -27.17
CA GLY A 503 51.22 -8.82 -27.68
C GLY A 503 50.92 -8.26 -29.09
N PHE A 504 49.79 -8.61 -29.71
CA PHE A 504 49.37 -8.10 -31.02
C PHE A 504 47.84 -7.91 -31.11
N GLN A 505 47.38 -6.64 -31.08
CA GLN A 505 45.99 -6.26 -31.31
C GLN A 505 45.88 -5.45 -32.61
N LYS A 506 45.19 -6.00 -33.60
CA LYS A 506 44.91 -5.33 -34.88
C LYS A 506 43.41 -5.32 -35.11
N VAL A 507 42.86 -4.18 -35.53
CA VAL A 507 41.46 -4.09 -35.97
C VAL A 507 41.30 -4.88 -37.28
N VAL A 508 40.41 -5.86 -37.22
CA VAL A 508 40.03 -6.74 -38.32
C VAL A 508 38.81 -6.20 -39.05
N ARG A 509 37.85 -5.66 -38.28
CA ARG A 509 36.59 -5.12 -38.79
C ARG A 509 36.12 -3.94 -37.94
N HIS A 510 35.64 -2.89 -38.58
CA HIS A 510 34.86 -1.84 -37.92
C HIS A 510 33.37 -2.11 -38.16
N LEU A 511 32.62 -2.42 -37.11
CA LEU A 511 31.17 -2.63 -37.20
C LEU A 511 30.41 -1.30 -37.14
N VAL A 512 30.87 -0.39 -36.29
CA VAL A 512 30.27 0.93 -36.08
C VAL A 512 31.36 1.97 -35.97
N ARG A 513 31.22 3.12 -36.66
CA ARG A 513 32.24 4.18 -36.70
C ARG A 513 31.71 5.51 -36.13
N GLY A 514 31.57 5.57 -34.81
CA GLY A 514 31.16 6.79 -34.11
C GLY A 514 29.74 7.21 -34.45
N GLU A 515 28.80 6.30 -34.26
CA GLU A 515 27.38 6.53 -34.54
C GLU A 515 26.57 6.62 -33.25
N PRO A 516 25.47 7.40 -33.21
CA PRO A 516 24.61 7.46 -32.05
C PRO A 516 23.91 6.12 -31.80
N ARG A 517 23.80 5.75 -30.52
CA ARG A 517 23.06 4.60 -30.01
C ARG A 517 22.22 5.04 -28.82
N SER A 518 21.01 4.53 -28.73
CA SER A 518 20.09 4.87 -27.66
C SER A 518 20.51 4.21 -26.35
N GLY A 519 20.33 4.92 -25.25
CA GLY A 519 20.50 4.42 -23.90
C GLY A 519 19.27 4.64 -23.04
N GLY A 520 19.35 4.14 -21.81
CA GLY A 520 18.26 4.23 -20.84
C GLY A 520 18.44 3.13 -19.81
N ALA A 521 18.35 3.48 -18.53
CA ALA A 521 18.52 2.54 -17.43
C ALA A 521 17.52 1.37 -17.59
N THR A 522 18.04 0.22 -18.04
CA THR A 522 17.41 -1.12 -18.13
C THR A 522 16.52 -1.47 -19.34
N GLN A 523 16.13 -0.54 -20.22
CA GLN A 523 15.09 -0.83 -21.23
C GLN A 523 15.60 -1.07 -22.67
N PHE A 524 16.77 -0.55 -23.06
CA PHE A 524 17.25 -0.65 -24.44
C PHE A 524 18.51 -1.48 -24.56
N VAL A 525 18.44 -2.55 -25.37
CA VAL A 525 19.58 -3.40 -25.72
C VAL A 525 19.97 -3.10 -27.16
N ASN A 526 21.16 -2.52 -27.34
CA ASN A 526 21.78 -2.35 -28.64
C ASN A 526 22.38 -3.67 -29.10
N ARG A 527 22.28 -3.98 -30.39
CA ARG A 527 22.83 -5.20 -30.96
C ARG A 527 23.54 -4.93 -32.28
N GLU A 528 24.79 -5.36 -32.35
CA GLU A 528 25.62 -5.28 -33.55
C GLU A 528 25.90 -6.68 -34.10
N TYR A 529 26.07 -6.79 -35.41
CA TYR A 529 26.29 -8.07 -36.09
C TYR A 529 27.59 -8.07 -36.88
N TRP A 530 28.27 -9.22 -36.87
CA TRP A 530 29.46 -9.45 -37.68
C TRP A 530 29.31 -10.73 -38.51
N ASP A 531 29.67 -10.62 -39.78
CA ASP A 531 29.60 -11.67 -40.80
C ASP A 531 30.87 -12.54 -40.86
N GLY A 532 31.82 -12.32 -39.95
CA GLY A 532 33.10 -13.05 -39.92
C GLY A 532 34.10 -12.61 -40.99
N ASN A 533 33.83 -11.53 -41.74
CA ASN A 533 34.73 -11.00 -42.74
C ASN A 533 35.52 -9.80 -42.20
N ASN A 534 36.70 -9.54 -42.74
CA ASN A 534 37.43 -8.30 -42.46
C ASN A 534 36.85 -7.08 -43.22
N ASP A 535 37.40 -5.89 -43.02
CA ASP A 535 36.96 -4.66 -43.74
C ASP A 535 37.03 -4.80 -45.28
N ASP A 536 37.92 -5.64 -45.80
CA ASP A 536 38.10 -5.90 -47.25
C ASP A 536 37.16 -7.00 -47.79
N GLY A 537 36.33 -7.60 -46.94
CA GLY A 537 35.33 -8.60 -47.32
C GLY A 537 35.82 -10.05 -47.38
N TYR A 538 37.05 -10.35 -46.94
CA TYR A 538 37.56 -11.72 -46.85
C TYR A 538 37.18 -12.38 -45.52
N PRO A 539 36.77 -13.66 -45.53
CA PRO A 539 36.53 -14.41 -44.29
C PRO A 539 37.83 -14.58 -43.51
N VAL A 540 37.75 -14.49 -42.19
CA VAL A 540 38.93 -14.58 -41.31
C VAL A 540 39.22 -16.02 -40.90
N ALA A 541 40.49 -16.29 -40.62
CA ALA A 541 40.93 -17.62 -40.18
C ALA A 541 40.45 -17.99 -38.77
N PRO A 542 40.36 -19.29 -38.45
CA PRO A 542 40.03 -19.74 -37.11
C PRO A 542 40.98 -19.19 -36.04
N GLY A 543 40.45 -18.78 -34.89
CA GLY A 543 41.24 -18.23 -33.78
C GLY A 543 40.39 -17.48 -32.75
N THR A 544 41.07 -16.88 -31.76
CA THR A 544 40.41 -16.05 -30.74
C THR A 544 40.48 -14.58 -31.14
N TYR A 545 39.32 -13.92 -31.13
CA TYR A 545 39.14 -12.52 -31.46
C TYR A 545 38.61 -11.75 -30.25
N GLN A 546 38.73 -10.43 -30.27
CA GLN A 546 38.29 -9.53 -29.21
C GLN A 546 37.33 -8.49 -29.79
N ALA A 547 36.12 -8.42 -29.26
CA ALA A 547 35.20 -7.32 -29.53
C ALA A 547 35.54 -6.15 -28.59
N GLU A 548 35.63 -4.95 -29.14
CA GLU A 548 35.85 -3.70 -28.42
C GLU A 548 34.70 -2.74 -28.72
N MET A 549 34.09 -2.21 -27.67
CA MET A 549 33.14 -1.11 -27.74
C MET A 549 33.71 0.11 -27.02
N LYS A 550 33.63 1.27 -27.66
CA LYS A 550 33.88 2.57 -27.04
C LYS A 550 32.61 3.39 -27.08
N ALA A 551 32.21 3.99 -25.96
CA ALA A 551 31.03 4.84 -25.87
C ALA A 551 31.36 6.21 -25.27
N TRP A 552 30.92 7.31 -25.88
CA TRP A 552 31.13 8.66 -25.37
C TRP A 552 29.92 9.58 -25.59
N ASP A 553 29.82 10.58 -24.73
CA ASP A 553 28.82 11.65 -24.82
C ASP A 553 29.52 12.94 -25.30
N PRO A 554 29.09 13.56 -26.42
CA PRO A 554 29.62 14.83 -26.89
C PRO A 554 29.48 15.98 -25.89
N LEU A 555 28.55 15.87 -24.94
CA LEU A 555 28.28 16.85 -23.89
C LEU A 555 29.19 16.67 -22.65
N PHE A 556 30.08 15.67 -22.64
CA PHE A 556 31.07 15.48 -21.58
C PHE A 556 32.43 16.08 -21.97
N TYR A 557 32.92 17.02 -21.16
CA TYR A 557 34.18 17.73 -21.41
C TYR A 557 35.08 17.71 -20.15
N LEU A 558 36.35 17.30 -20.30
CA LEU A 558 37.39 17.34 -19.26
C LEU A 558 38.53 18.28 -19.69
N LYS A 559 39.02 19.09 -18.76
CA LYS A 559 40.01 20.17 -18.99
C LYS A 559 41.45 19.68 -19.17
N ASP A 560 41.82 18.51 -18.66
CA ASP A 560 43.20 18.05 -18.71
C ASP A 560 43.44 17.06 -19.86
N GLY A 561 44.19 17.50 -20.86
CA GLY A 561 44.63 16.70 -21.99
C GLY A 561 45.62 15.58 -21.64
N SER A 562 45.92 15.36 -20.35
CA SER A 562 46.80 14.30 -19.86
C SER A 562 46.13 12.93 -19.71
N ASN A 563 44.80 12.84 -19.69
CA ASN A 563 44.07 11.57 -19.52
C ASN A 563 43.38 11.12 -20.82
N SER A 564 44.00 10.16 -21.51
CA SER A 564 43.54 9.65 -22.80
C SER A 564 42.47 8.57 -22.65
N SER A 565 41.21 8.98 -22.49
CA SER A 565 40.02 8.38 -23.14
C SER A 565 38.75 9.10 -22.70
N LYS A 566 38.16 9.90 -23.59
CA LYS A 566 36.85 10.56 -23.39
C LYS A 566 35.67 9.59 -23.51
N PHE A 567 35.93 8.29 -23.38
CA PHE A 567 35.00 7.22 -23.70
C PHE A 567 35.13 6.08 -22.69
N SER A 568 34.02 5.42 -22.42
CA SER A 568 34.00 4.14 -21.72
C SER A 568 34.41 3.03 -22.69
N ARG A 569 35.34 2.17 -22.30
CA ARG A 569 35.85 1.06 -23.12
C ARG A 569 35.44 -0.27 -22.50
N VAL A 570 34.80 -1.13 -23.28
CA VAL A 570 34.43 -2.50 -22.89
C VAL A 570 34.98 -3.47 -23.92
N THR A 571 35.57 -4.57 -23.46
CA THR A 571 36.14 -5.59 -24.34
C THR A 571 35.74 -6.99 -23.89
N THR A 572 35.52 -7.90 -24.84
CA THR A 572 35.28 -9.32 -24.56
C THR A 572 35.94 -10.18 -25.64
N THR A 573 36.44 -11.36 -25.27
CA THR A 573 37.07 -12.30 -26.20
C THR A 573 36.11 -13.41 -26.59
N PHE A 574 36.19 -13.87 -27.84
CA PHE A 574 35.34 -14.94 -28.36
C PHE A 574 36.07 -15.73 -29.45
N PRO A 575 35.77 -17.04 -29.59
CA PRO A 575 36.33 -17.85 -30.66
C PRO A 575 35.61 -17.62 -31.99
N VAL A 576 36.36 -17.76 -33.08
CA VAL A 576 35.88 -17.78 -34.45
C VAL A 576 36.45 -19.03 -35.10
N ASP A 577 35.60 -19.89 -35.65
CA ASP A 577 36.02 -21.06 -36.42
C ASP A 577 34.94 -21.37 -37.47
N MET A 578 34.95 -20.63 -38.58
CA MET A 578 33.86 -20.65 -39.55
C MET A 578 33.85 -21.90 -40.44
N PHE A 579 34.97 -22.62 -40.58
CA PHE A 579 35.12 -23.72 -41.53
C PHE A 579 35.17 -25.05 -40.78
N ARG A 580 34.01 -25.69 -40.66
CA ARG A 580 33.77 -26.83 -39.79
C ARG A 580 32.83 -27.84 -40.44
N MET A 581 32.84 -29.06 -39.94
CA MET A 581 32.02 -30.19 -40.38
C MET A 581 31.33 -30.85 -39.20
N THR A 582 30.04 -31.13 -39.32
CA THR A 582 29.22 -31.75 -38.29
C THR A 582 28.25 -32.77 -38.89
N ASN A 583 27.56 -33.53 -38.03
CA ASN A 583 26.63 -34.59 -38.40
C ASN A 583 27.28 -35.61 -39.34
N VAL A 584 28.53 -35.96 -39.02
CA VAL A 584 29.29 -36.95 -39.80
C VAL A 584 28.79 -38.32 -39.39
N ASP A 585 28.12 -38.99 -40.31
CA ASP A 585 27.52 -40.29 -40.07
C ASP A 585 27.55 -41.14 -41.35
N SER A 586 27.23 -42.41 -41.22
CA SER A 586 27.20 -43.32 -42.35
C SER A 586 26.19 -44.44 -42.14
N SER A 587 25.51 -44.81 -43.22
CA SER A 587 24.58 -45.95 -43.23
C SER A 587 25.24 -47.20 -43.80
N PRO A 588 24.81 -48.40 -43.36
CA PRO A 588 25.21 -49.64 -44.02
C PRO A 588 24.64 -49.72 -45.43
N LEU A 589 25.17 -50.63 -46.26
CA LEU A 589 24.69 -50.86 -47.62
C LEU A 589 23.20 -51.31 -47.65
N ARG A 590 22.31 -50.50 -48.21
CA ARG A 590 20.84 -50.73 -48.30
C ARG A 590 20.37 -50.77 -49.76
N TYR A 591 19.41 -51.63 -50.11
CA TYR A 591 18.78 -51.59 -51.45
C TYR A 591 17.97 -50.30 -51.66
N ASP A 592 18.11 -49.66 -52.82
CA ASP A 592 17.31 -48.48 -53.21
C ASP A 592 15.82 -48.85 -53.22
N THR A 593 15.03 -48.08 -52.47
CA THR A 593 13.57 -48.24 -52.35
C THR A 593 12.81 -48.08 -53.67
N THR A 594 13.43 -47.44 -54.67
CA THR A 594 12.81 -47.02 -55.93
C THR A 594 13.13 -47.95 -57.10
N ASP A 595 14.36 -48.49 -57.14
CA ASP A 595 14.84 -49.34 -58.25
C ASP A 595 15.00 -50.82 -57.86
N GLN A 596 15.02 -51.16 -56.57
CA GLN A 596 15.13 -52.53 -56.01
C GLN A 596 16.27 -53.43 -56.59
N GLN A 597 17.12 -52.91 -57.48
CA GLN A 597 18.18 -53.64 -58.18
C GLN A 597 19.59 -53.23 -57.71
N THR A 598 19.73 -52.06 -57.10
CA THR A 598 21.04 -51.50 -56.70
C THR A 598 21.03 -51.12 -55.23
N ALA A 599 22.09 -51.45 -54.50
CA ALA A 599 22.25 -51.09 -53.09
C ALA A 599 23.26 -49.95 -52.91
N TYR A 600 22.97 -49.00 -52.02
CA TYR A 600 23.81 -47.87 -51.66
C TYR A 600 23.95 -47.75 -50.14
N ALA A 601 25.18 -47.47 -49.70
CA ALA A 601 25.50 -46.89 -48.41
C ALA A 601 25.61 -45.36 -48.60
N TYR A 602 25.26 -44.59 -47.58
CA TYR A 602 25.35 -43.13 -47.61
C TYR A 602 26.32 -42.64 -46.55
N ILE A 603 27.20 -41.70 -46.92
CA ILE A 603 28.01 -40.92 -45.98
C ILE A 603 27.33 -39.55 -45.84
N LEU A 604 26.91 -39.24 -44.62
CA LEU A 604 26.23 -37.99 -44.27
C LEU A 604 27.21 -37.03 -43.61
N TYR A 605 27.11 -35.75 -43.97
CA TYR A 605 27.85 -34.67 -43.33
C TYR A 605 27.22 -33.32 -43.65
N THR A 606 27.48 -32.33 -42.81
CA THR A 606 27.02 -30.95 -43.00
C THR A 606 28.20 -29.99 -42.87
N PRO A 607 28.65 -29.36 -43.97
CA PRO A 607 29.67 -28.32 -43.91
C PRO A 607 29.06 -27.02 -43.35
N SER A 608 29.80 -26.28 -42.52
CA SER A 608 29.31 -25.02 -41.92
C SER A 608 29.23 -23.86 -42.92
N GLU A 609 30.09 -23.88 -43.94
CA GLU A 609 30.24 -22.87 -44.99
C GLU A 609 30.35 -23.56 -46.35
N THR A 610 30.24 -22.80 -47.43
CA THR A 610 30.46 -23.37 -48.77
C THR A 610 31.92 -23.77 -48.93
N MET A 611 32.16 -25.06 -49.12
CA MET A 611 33.49 -25.67 -49.14
C MET A 611 33.63 -26.65 -50.32
N TYR A 612 34.86 -26.87 -50.75
CA TYR A 612 35.21 -27.96 -51.63
C TYR A 612 35.58 -29.17 -50.78
N ASP A 613 34.76 -30.22 -50.88
CA ASP A 613 34.83 -31.38 -50.02
C ASP A 613 35.38 -32.57 -50.81
N THR A 614 36.14 -33.43 -50.14
CA THR A 614 36.75 -34.64 -50.71
C THR A 614 36.65 -35.76 -49.69
N ILE A 615 35.91 -36.80 -50.05
CA ILE A 615 35.71 -38.04 -49.29
C ILE A 615 36.52 -39.13 -49.96
N LYS A 616 37.34 -39.83 -49.17
CA LYS A 616 38.08 -41.01 -49.61
C LYS A 616 37.68 -42.20 -48.75
N ILE A 617 37.40 -43.35 -49.38
CA ILE A 617 37.00 -44.61 -48.72
C ILE A 617 38.12 -45.63 -48.91
N TYR A 618 38.50 -46.33 -47.85
CA TYR A 618 39.63 -47.26 -47.78
C TYR A 618 39.19 -48.66 -47.31
N ARG A 619 39.97 -49.69 -47.66
CA ARG A 619 39.75 -51.09 -47.29
C ARG A 619 39.71 -51.30 -45.76
N PRO A 620 39.04 -52.36 -45.27
CA PRO A 620 39.05 -52.71 -43.85
C PRO A 620 40.47 -52.87 -43.30
N GLY A 621 40.69 -52.38 -42.08
CA GLY A 621 42.00 -52.41 -41.39
C GLY A 621 42.91 -51.19 -41.64
N THR A 622 42.51 -50.24 -42.48
CA THR A 622 43.27 -48.99 -42.71
C THR A 622 43.24 -48.08 -41.48
N VAL A 623 44.38 -47.52 -41.08
CA VAL A 623 44.49 -46.65 -39.89
C VAL A 623 44.59 -45.18 -40.30
N VAL A 624 43.75 -44.31 -39.72
CA VAL A 624 43.76 -42.86 -39.96
C VAL A 624 44.70 -42.16 -38.97
N ASN A 625 45.70 -41.44 -39.46
CA ASN A 625 46.55 -40.58 -38.61
C ASN A 625 45.89 -39.20 -38.43
N VAL A 626 45.22 -39.00 -37.30
CA VAL A 626 44.54 -37.74 -36.98
C VAL A 626 45.48 -36.56 -36.66
N ASN A 627 46.80 -36.78 -36.52
CA ASN A 627 47.74 -35.71 -36.17
C ASN A 627 48.19 -34.87 -37.38
N THR A 628 47.95 -35.36 -38.59
CA THR A 628 48.16 -34.62 -39.84
C THR A 628 46.82 -34.48 -40.57
N TRP A 629 46.46 -33.28 -41.01
CA TRP A 629 45.20 -33.03 -41.72
C TRP A 629 45.42 -32.07 -42.89
N PRO A 630 45.09 -32.44 -44.15
CA PRO A 630 44.61 -33.74 -44.64
C PRO A 630 45.49 -34.93 -44.21
N PRO A 631 44.89 -36.09 -43.87
CA PRO A 631 45.67 -37.22 -43.39
C PRO A 631 46.50 -37.80 -44.54
N VAL A 632 47.75 -38.16 -44.26
CA VAL A 632 48.60 -38.88 -45.20
C VAL A 632 48.25 -40.36 -45.10
N MET A 633 47.57 -40.90 -46.11
CA MET A 633 47.01 -42.26 -46.13
C MET A 633 47.68 -43.12 -47.20
N ASP A 634 47.65 -44.45 -47.03
CA ASP A 634 48.12 -45.40 -48.04
C ASP A 634 47.11 -45.46 -49.21
N GLU A 635 47.51 -44.89 -50.36
CA GLU A 635 46.67 -44.85 -51.56
C GLU A 635 46.44 -46.23 -52.18
N THR A 636 47.20 -47.28 -51.81
CA THR A 636 46.93 -48.65 -52.27
C THR A 636 45.71 -49.29 -51.60
N ALA A 637 45.30 -48.76 -50.44
CA ALA A 637 44.10 -49.19 -49.72
C ALA A 637 42.86 -48.37 -50.13
N LEU A 638 42.99 -47.33 -50.95
CA LEU A 638 41.88 -46.51 -51.45
C LEU A 638 41.00 -47.32 -52.39
N VAL A 639 39.69 -47.35 -52.13
CA VAL A 639 38.71 -48.06 -52.96
C VAL A 639 37.73 -47.12 -53.66
N HIS A 640 37.49 -45.91 -53.14
CA HIS A 640 36.56 -44.97 -53.77
C HIS A 640 36.86 -43.51 -53.38
N THR A 641 36.51 -42.54 -54.24
CA THR A 641 36.66 -41.11 -53.97
C THR A 641 35.48 -40.31 -54.49
N ILE A 642 34.95 -39.42 -53.65
CA ILE A 642 33.86 -38.50 -53.96
C ILE A 642 34.36 -37.08 -53.69
N GLN A 643 34.16 -36.16 -54.63
CA GLN A 643 34.63 -34.77 -54.47
C GLN A 643 33.71 -33.76 -55.16
N GLY A 644 33.60 -32.55 -54.60
CA GLY A 644 32.84 -31.46 -55.21
C GLY A 644 32.63 -30.27 -54.29
N VAL A 645 32.07 -29.20 -54.84
CA VAL A 645 31.66 -28.03 -54.06
C VAL A 645 30.32 -28.29 -53.40
N LYS A 646 30.26 -28.07 -52.09
CA LYS A 646 29.08 -28.25 -51.24
C LYS A 646 28.72 -26.94 -50.59
N ALA A 647 27.44 -26.59 -50.63
CA ALA A 647 26.92 -25.39 -50.02
C ALA A 647 26.91 -25.53 -48.49
N GLY A 648 27.27 -24.47 -47.78
CA GLY A 648 27.24 -24.48 -46.31
C GLY A 648 25.83 -24.69 -45.75
N LYS A 649 25.78 -25.17 -44.50
CA LYS A 649 24.57 -25.38 -43.69
C LYS A 649 23.53 -26.30 -44.33
N THR A 650 23.95 -27.13 -45.28
CA THR A 650 23.12 -28.12 -45.98
C THR A 650 23.67 -29.50 -45.70
N THR A 651 22.83 -30.44 -45.28
CA THR A 651 23.24 -31.83 -45.11
C THR A 651 23.33 -32.52 -46.46
N TYR A 652 24.46 -33.19 -46.70
CA TYR A 652 24.69 -34.00 -47.89
C TYR A 652 24.69 -35.48 -47.52
N ALA A 653 24.15 -36.30 -48.41
CA ALA A 653 24.20 -37.75 -48.33
C ALA A 653 24.87 -38.26 -49.61
N GLU A 654 26.12 -38.71 -49.49
CA GLU A 654 26.91 -39.17 -50.63
C GLU A 654 26.75 -40.69 -50.79
N PRO A 655 26.18 -41.14 -51.92
CA PRO A 655 25.96 -42.57 -52.13
C PRO A 655 27.25 -43.29 -52.52
N TRP A 656 27.43 -44.48 -51.99
CA TRP A 656 28.44 -45.45 -52.42
C TRP A 656 27.81 -46.84 -52.49
N ASN A 657 27.91 -47.49 -53.65
CA ASN A 657 27.25 -48.77 -53.90
C ASN A 657 27.98 -50.00 -53.30
N GLY A 658 29.08 -49.80 -52.57
CA GLY A 658 29.91 -50.90 -52.07
C GLY A 658 30.75 -51.56 -53.17
N TYR A 659 31.00 -50.85 -54.27
CA TYR A 659 31.89 -51.30 -55.34
C TYR A 659 33.20 -50.49 -55.33
N GLU A 660 34.29 -51.15 -55.71
CA GLU A 660 35.58 -50.48 -55.95
C GLU A 660 35.57 -49.69 -57.27
N ASN A 661 34.84 -50.21 -58.25
CA ASN A 661 34.54 -49.64 -59.56
C ASN A 661 33.22 -50.24 -60.04
N ASP A 662 32.59 -49.73 -61.10
CA ASP A 662 31.24 -50.11 -61.57
C ASP A 662 30.99 -51.64 -61.80
N THR A 663 32.00 -52.49 -61.66
CA THR A 663 31.91 -53.94 -61.91
C THR A 663 32.39 -54.85 -60.75
N THR A 664 33.14 -54.33 -59.77
CA THR A 664 33.75 -55.16 -58.72
C THR A 664 33.07 -54.97 -57.36
N VAL A 665 32.30 -55.99 -56.94
CA VAL A 665 31.65 -56.03 -55.61
C VAL A 665 32.70 -56.23 -54.53
N LEU A 666 32.68 -55.39 -53.50
CA LEU A 666 33.55 -55.54 -52.35
C LEU A 666 32.94 -56.49 -51.30
N PRO A 667 33.76 -57.29 -50.60
CA PRO A 667 33.28 -58.23 -49.60
C PRO A 667 32.67 -57.52 -48.38
N ASP A 668 31.82 -58.25 -47.65
CA ASP A 668 31.27 -57.82 -46.37
C ASP A 668 32.40 -57.43 -45.40
N GLY A 669 32.27 -56.27 -44.74
CA GLY A 669 33.33 -55.70 -43.90
C GLY A 669 33.10 -54.22 -43.56
N LEU A 670 33.99 -53.69 -42.72
CA LEU A 670 33.94 -52.32 -42.22
C LEU A 670 35.00 -51.44 -42.93
N TYR A 671 34.55 -50.59 -43.84
CA TYR A 671 35.38 -49.71 -44.67
C TYR A 671 35.60 -48.36 -43.98
N VAL A 672 36.79 -47.79 -44.08
CA VAL A 672 37.14 -46.52 -43.40
C VAL A 672 36.99 -45.35 -44.36
N PHE A 673 36.41 -44.23 -43.95
CA PHE A 673 36.38 -43.01 -44.78
C PHE A 673 36.96 -41.78 -44.08
N THR A 674 37.51 -40.85 -44.86
CA THR A 674 38.01 -39.54 -44.39
C THR A 674 37.35 -38.42 -45.19
N ILE A 675 36.96 -37.32 -44.54
CA ILE A 675 36.36 -36.14 -45.20
C ILE A 675 37.26 -34.93 -45.03
N THR A 676 37.78 -34.39 -46.14
CA THR A 676 38.60 -33.17 -46.13
C THR A 676 37.89 -32.05 -46.85
N ALA A 677 37.83 -30.87 -46.24
CA ALA A 677 37.12 -29.71 -46.77
C ALA A 677 37.95 -28.44 -46.67
N LYS A 678 37.87 -27.60 -47.70
CA LYS A 678 38.52 -26.29 -47.77
C LYS A 678 37.56 -25.23 -48.31
N PRO A 679 37.63 -23.97 -47.86
CA PRO A 679 36.77 -22.92 -48.37
C PRO A 679 37.01 -22.66 -49.85
N THR A 680 35.95 -22.29 -50.56
CA THR A 680 36.04 -21.90 -51.98
C THR A 680 36.61 -20.50 -52.16
N ALA A 681 36.57 -19.67 -51.12
CA ALA A 681 37.17 -18.34 -51.07
C ALA A 681 38.52 -18.34 -50.34
N GLN A 682 39.37 -17.37 -50.64
CA GLN A 682 40.60 -17.14 -49.89
C GLN A 682 40.29 -16.61 -48.48
N VAL A 683 41.04 -17.09 -47.49
CA VAL A 683 40.88 -16.74 -46.08
C VAL A 683 41.98 -15.77 -45.67
N ALA A 684 41.59 -14.70 -44.96
CA ALA A 684 42.52 -13.73 -44.38
C ALA A 684 43.13 -14.25 -43.08
N ILE A 685 44.46 -14.37 -43.07
CA ILE A 685 45.24 -14.79 -41.91
C ILE A 685 45.99 -13.58 -41.36
N TYR A 686 45.74 -13.26 -40.10
CA TYR A 686 46.43 -12.20 -39.36
C TYR A 686 47.51 -12.84 -38.47
N ASP A 687 48.78 -12.65 -38.84
CA ASP A 687 49.92 -13.10 -38.05
C ASP A 687 50.83 -11.94 -37.62
N ARG A 688 51.75 -12.22 -36.70
CA ARG A 688 52.72 -11.23 -36.20
C ARG A 688 53.80 -10.89 -37.25
N ALA A 689 54.04 -11.79 -38.22
CA ALA A 689 55.16 -11.70 -39.15
C ALA A 689 54.88 -10.78 -40.36
N THR A 690 53.62 -10.58 -40.72
CA THR A 690 53.17 -9.85 -41.91
C THR A 690 52.52 -8.49 -41.62
N SER A 691 52.61 -8.05 -40.36
CA SER A 691 52.18 -6.73 -39.90
C SER A 691 52.75 -5.60 -40.78
N PRO A 692 51.92 -4.68 -41.33
CA PRO A 692 50.56 -4.34 -40.92
C PRO A 692 49.41 -4.98 -41.72
N TYR A 693 49.69 -5.97 -42.58
CA TYR A 693 48.73 -6.56 -43.52
C TYR A 693 48.30 -7.99 -43.10
N TYR A 694 47.23 -8.50 -43.72
CA TYR A 694 46.88 -9.93 -43.66
C TYR A 694 47.45 -10.64 -44.89
N THR A 695 47.59 -11.97 -44.80
CA THR A 695 47.87 -12.81 -45.97
C THR A 695 46.61 -13.58 -46.38
N LEU A 696 46.48 -13.87 -47.67
CA LEU A 696 45.39 -14.68 -48.21
C LEU A 696 45.87 -16.11 -48.42
N SER A 697 45.13 -17.08 -47.87
CA SER A 697 45.42 -18.51 -48.02
C SER A 697 44.23 -19.26 -48.60
N SER A 698 44.51 -20.16 -49.54
CA SER A 698 43.55 -21.15 -50.08
C SER A 698 43.72 -22.54 -49.45
N ASN A 699 44.64 -22.69 -48.51
CA ASN A 699 45.01 -23.98 -47.89
C ASN A 699 44.56 -24.07 -46.43
N VAL A 700 43.43 -23.44 -46.08
CA VAL A 700 42.79 -23.59 -44.78
C VAL A 700 41.82 -24.76 -44.87
N TYR A 701 41.95 -25.76 -43.99
CA TYR A 701 41.05 -26.92 -43.96
C TYR A 701 40.10 -26.84 -42.77
N ALA A 702 38.97 -27.54 -42.88
CA ALA A 702 38.04 -27.69 -41.77
C ALA A 702 38.72 -28.30 -40.53
N SER A 703 38.42 -27.77 -39.35
CA SER A 703 39.14 -28.09 -38.11
C SER A 703 38.76 -29.44 -37.48
N ASP A 704 37.60 -30.01 -37.82
CA ASP A 704 36.99 -31.16 -37.13
C ASP A 704 37.62 -32.53 -37.43
N ARG A 705 38.58 -32.62 -38.37
CA ARG A 705 39.33 -33.85 -38.71
C ARG A 705 38.44 -35.10 -38.90
N SER A 706 37.39 -34.97 -39.70
CA SER A 706 36.30 -35.95 -39.81
C SER A 706 36.69 -37.27 -40.50
N TYR A 707 36.42 -38.40 -39.84
CA TYR A 707 36.56 -39.76 -40.37
C TYR A 707 35.51 -40.70 -39.74
N GLY A 708 35.22 -41.84 -40.38
CA GLY A 708 34.23 -42.80 -39.89
C GLY A 708 34.31 -44.15 -40.62
N TYR A 709 33.26 -44.96 -40.47
CA TYR A 709 33.22 -46.32 -41.03
C TYR A 709 31.90 -46.64 -41.74
N VAL A 710 31.96 -47.24 -42.92
CA VAL A 710 30.79 -47.77 -43.65
C VAL A 710 30.76 -49.30 -43.56
N GLU A 711 29.62 -49.88 -43.19
CA GLU A 711 29.42 -51.33 -43.04
C GLU A 711 28.70 -51.98 -44.25
N ILE A 712 29.10 -53.21 -44.59
CA ILE A 712 28.47 -54.05 -45.64
C ILE A 712 28.09 -55.42 -45.02
N THR A 713 26.78 -55.78 -44.90
CA THR A 713 26.28 -57.05 -44.30
C THR A 713 24.98 -57.65 -44.92
N ARG A 714 24.80 -58.99 -44.93
CA ARG A 714 23.61 -59.74 -45.48
C ARG A 714 23.18 -60.98 -44.57
N GLY A 715 21.96 -61.08 -43.94
CA GLY A 715 21.45 -62.16 -42.98
C GLY A 715 20.03 -61.99 -42.29
N PRO A 716 19.51 -62.84 -41.34
CA PRO A 716 18.15 -62.71 -40.70
C PRO A 716 18.00 -61.70 -39.52
N VAL A 717 16.74 -61.33 -39.14
CA VAL A 717 16.37 -60.29 -38.14
C VAL A 717 16.09 -60.88 -36.74
N TYR A 718 16.64 -60.29 -35.68
CA TYR A 718 16.31 -60.58 -34.27
C TYR A 718 15.77 -59.34 -33.54
N ILE A 719 14.92 -59.56 -32.52
CA ILE A 719 14.47 -58.54 -31.57
C ILE A 719 15.26 -58.70 -30.27
N SER A 720 15.86 -57.62 -29.77
CA SER A 720 16.56 -57.57 -28.49
C SER A 720 16.09 -56.39 -27.64
N ASN A 721 16.46 -56.37 -26.36
CA ASN A 721 16.19 -55.27 -25.42
C ASN A 721 14.71 -54.87 -25.33
N LEU A 722 13.78 -55.85 -25.35
CA LEU A 722 12.37 -55.55 -25.12
C LEU A 722 12.14 -55.23 -23.64
N GLU A 723 11.82 -53.98 -23.35
CA GLU A 723 11.46 -53.52 -22.00
C GLU A 723 10.12 -52.78 -22.04
N PHE A 724 9.42 -52.83 -20.90
CA PHE A 724 8.18 -52.10 -20.67
C PHE A 724 8.39 -51.22 -19.43
N ASN A 725 8.45 -49.91 -19.67
CA ASN A 725 8.80 -48.92 -18.67
C ASN A 725 7.59 -48.01 -18.42
N PRO A 726 6.85 -48.20 -17.33
CA PRO A 726 5.82 -47.24 -16.95
C PRO A 726 6.44 -45.88 -16.59
N SER A 727 5.78 -44.79 -16.96
CA SER A 727 6.13 -43.49 -16.38
C SER A 727 5.90 -43.54 -14.88
N SER A 728 6.66 -42.75 -14.13
CA SER A 728 6.47 -42.66 -12.68
C SER A 728 6.17 -41.22 -12.27
N ALA A 729 5.28 -41.06 -11.31
CA ALA A 729 5.05 -39.80 -10.62
C ALA A 729 5.38 -39.97 -9.14
N THR A 730 6.15 -39.02 -8.61
CA THR A 730 6.44 -38.97 -7.17
C THR A 730 5.48 -38.00 -6.49
N ALA A 731 4.74 -38.51 -5.52
CA ALA A 731 3.89 -37.73 -4.65
C ALA A 731 4.70 -36.73 -3.83
N VAL A 732 4.06 -35.65 -3.38
CA VAL A 732 4.65 -34.70 -2.41
C VAL A 732 5.07 -35.41 -1.10
N SER A 733 4.42 -36.53 -0.77
CA SER A 733 4.76 -37.43 0.34
C SER A 733 5.99 -38.31 0.10
N GLY A 734 6.56 -38.33 -1.11
CA GLY A 734 7.71 -39.16 -1.51
C GLY A 734 7.37 -40.55 -2.04
N GLU A 735 6.08 -40.91 -2.13
CA GLU A 735 5.62 -42.18 -2.74
C GLU A 735 5.74 -42.10 -4.27
N THR A 736 6.37 -43.09 -4.90
CA THR A 736 6.45 -43.18 -6.37
C THR A 736 5.42 -44.16 -6.90
N VAL A 737 4.65 -43.73 -7.89
CA VAL A 737 3.52 -44.47 -8.47
C VAL A 737 3.68 -44.57 -9.99
N GLU A 738 3.42 -45.75 -10.55
CA GLU A 738 3.47 -46.04 -11.98
C GLU A 738 2.21 -45.52 -12.69
N ILE A 739 2.38 -44.63 -13.68
CA ILE A 739 1.28 -43.97 -14.39
C ILE A 739 1.50 -44.00 -15.91
N PRO A 740 0.44 -43.85 -16.73
CA PRO A 740 0.61 -43.60 -18.16
C PRO A 740 1.23 -42.21 -18.42
N PRO A 741 1.96 -42.02 -19.53
CA PRO A 741 2.16 -42.98 -20.62
C PRO A 741 3.19 -44.09 -20.28
N TYR A 742 2.94 -45.28 -20.80
CA TYR A 742 3.85 -46.43 -20.77
C TYR A 742 4.78 -46.39 -21.97
N GLU A 743 6.05 -46.73 -21.79
CA GLU A 743 7.03 -46.81 -22.87
C GLU A 743 7.43 -48.26 -23.15
N VAL A 744 7.42 -48.63 -24.43
CA VAL A 744 7.90 -49.92 -24.93
C VAL A 744 9.21 -49.67 -25.66
N SER A 745 10.33 -50.15 -25.10
CA SER A 745 11.63 -50.08 -25.76
C SER A 745 11.99 -51.41 -26.40
N PHE A 746 12.58 -51.40 -27.59
CA PHE A 746 13.07 -52.60 -28.28
C PHE A 746 14.10 -52.24 -29.35
N ALA A 747 14.99 -53.17 -29.68
CA ALA A 747 15.93 -53.03 -30.80
C ALA A 747 15.74 -54.18 -31.81
N VAL A 748 15.99 -53.89 -33.09
CA VAL A 748 16.04 -54.90 -34.14
C VAL A 748 17.45 -54.99 -34.69
N THR A 749 17.95 -56.19 -34.98
CA THR A 749 19.34 -56.36 -35.48
C THR A 749 19.53 -55.88 -36.92
N ARG A 750 18.44 -55.60 -37.64
CA ARG A 750 18.38 -55.24 -39.06
C ARG A 750 17.11 -54.44 -39.35
N ILE A 751 17.07 -53.70 -40.46
CA ILE A 751 15.88 -52.95 -40.88
C ILE A 751 14.71 -53.92 -41.05
N SER A 752 13.60 -53.64 -40.37
CA SER A 752 12.47 -54.57 -40.27
C SER A 752 11.14 -53.85 -40.17
N SER A 753 10.08 -54.45 -40.68
CA SER A 753 8.70 -54.02 -40.43
C SER A 753 8.23 -54.63 -39.11
N VAL A 754 7.87 -53.81 -38.13
CA VAL A 754 7.51 -54.25 -36.78
C VAL A 754 6.05 -53.93 -36.47
N THR A 755 5.37 -54.88 -35.82
CA THR A 755 4.00 -54.75 -35.32
C THR A 755 3.98 -55.01 -33.82
N ILE A 756 3.41 -54.10 -33.04
CA ILE A 756 3.32 -54.14 -31.58
C ILE A 756 1.85 -54.16 -31.17
N THR A 757 1.45 -55.16 -30.39
CA THR A 757 0.08 -55.32 -29.88
C THR A 757 0.05 -55.58 -28.38
N ILE A 758 -0.97 -55.07 -27.70
CA ILE A 758 -1.32 -55.40 -26.31
C ILE A 758 -2.50 -56.37 -26.35
N GLN A 759 -2.38 -57.49 -25.63
CA GLN A 759 -3.35 -58.57 -25.62
C GLN A 759 -3.79 -58.92 -24.19
N SER A 760 -4.99 -59.48 -24.02
CA SER A 760 -5.48 -59.99 -22.74
C SER A 760 -6.01 -61.42 -22.86
N SER A 761 -5.73 -62.28 -21.88
CA SER A 761 -6.26 -63.66 -21.86
C SER A 761 -7.74 -63.74 -21.44
N GLN A 762 -8.28 -62.65 -20.89
CA GLN A 762 -9.64 -62.58 -20.37
C GLN A 762 -10.48 -61.67 -21.27
N TRP A 763 -10.55 -60.37 -20.97
CA TRP A 763 -11.37 -59.34 -21.63
C TRP A 763 -10.62 -57.99 -21.62
N CYS A 764 -10.69 -57.22 -22.71
CA CYS A 764 -10.03 -55.90 -22.83
C CYS A 764 -10.97 -54.70 -22.52
N GLY A 765 -12.14 -54.92 -21.92
CA GLY A 765 -13.13 -53.86 -21.73
C GLY A 765 -14.57 -54.35 -21.85
N SER A 766 -15.47 -53.48 -22.33
CA SER A 766 -16.93 -53.72 -22.38
C SER A 766 -17.45 -54.46 -23.63
N TYR A 767 -16.60 -54.67 -24.64
CA TYR A 767 -16.96 -55.33 -25.91
C TYR A 767 -16.05 -56.55 -26.19
N PRO A 768 -16.52 -57.58 -26.92
CA PRO A 768 -15.65 -58.67 -27.35
C PRO A 768 -14.68 -58.18 -28.45
N TYR A 769 -13.39 -58.08 -28.13
CA TYR A 769 -12.35 -57.70 -29.08
C TYR A 769 -11.97 -58.91 -29.94
N GLN A 770 -11.77 -58.72 -31.25
CA GLN A 770 -11.30 -59.80 -32.12
C GLN A 770 -9.89 -60.24 -31.70
N ASN A 771 -9.69 -61.56 -31.58
CA ASN A 771 -8.38 -62.18 -31.29
C ASN A 771 -7.70 -61.71 -29.99
N ASN A 772 -8.46 -61.22 -29.01
CA ASN A 772 -7.94 -60.79 -27.71
C ASN A 772 -6.92 -59.63 -27.77
N ILE A 773 -6.87 -58.87 -28.88
CA ILE A 773 -6.02 -57.68 -29.02
C ILE A 773 -6.78 -56.49 -28.45
N CYS A 774 -6.23 -55.91 -27.38
CA CYS A 774 -6.77 -54.74 -26.72
C CYS A 774 -6.35 -53.44 -27.43
N ARG A 775 -5.10 -53.41 -27.92
CA ARG A 775 -4.51 -52.23 -28.58
C ARG A 775 -3.49 -52.67 -29.62
N THR A 776 -3.51 -52.02 -30.78
CA THR A 776 -2.38 -52.04 -31.72
C THR A 776 -1.59 -50.75 -31.56
N LEU A 777 -0.38 -50.85 -30.97
CA LEU A 777 0.51 -49.71 -30.79
C LEU A 777 1.10 -49.28 -32.13
N VAL A 778 1.57 -50.28 -32.88
CA VAL A 778 2.29 -50.11 -34.14
C VAL A 778 1.86 -51.21 -35.09
N ALA A 779 1.55 -50.86 -36.34
CA ALA A 779 1.18 -51.80 -37.39
C ALA A 779 2.15 -51.69 -38.57
N GLY A 780 3.06 -52.66 -38.69
CA GLY A 780 3.97 -52.80 -39.83
C GLY A 780 4.95 -51.64 -40.07
N ARG A 781 5.30 -50.86 -39.04
CA ARG A 781 6.20 -49.70 -39.17
C ARG A 781 7.65 -50.15 -39.36
N ILE A 782 8.40 -49.45 -40.19
CA ILE A 782 9.80 -49.75 -40.47
C ILE A 782 10.68 -49.16 -39.36
N TYR A 783 11.59 -49.97 -38.82
CA TYR A 783 12.60 -49.55 -37.84
C TYR A 783 14.00 -49.90 -38.33
N ASP A 784 14.97 -49.05 -37.98
CA ASP A 784 16.37 -49.21 -38.33
C ASP A 784 17.11 -50.20 -37.42
N SER A 785 18.23 -50.73 -37.91
CA SER A 785 19.03 -51.74 -37.24
C SER A 785 19.88 -51.17 -36.09
N GLY A 786 19.94 -51.88 -34.97
CA GLY A 786 20.86 -51.60 -33.85
C GLY A 786 20.45 -50.45 -32.94
N GLU A 787 19.41 -49.70 -33.31
CA GLU A 787 18.87 -48.62 -32.49
C GLU A 787 17.83 -49.14 -31.49
N THR A 788 17.83 -48.55 -30.29
CA THR A 788 16.76 -48.76 -29.31
C THR A 788 15.60 -47.86 -29.68
N ASN A 789 14.53 -48.47 -30.18
CA ASN A 789 13.29 -47.80 -30.55
C ASN A 789 12.37 -47.72 -29.34
N ILE A 790 11.69 -46.60 -29.16
CA ILE A 790 10.78 -46.36 -28.04
C ILE A 790 9.41 -45.99 -28.60
N GLU A 791 8.39 -46.71 -28.17
CA GLU A 791 7.00 -46.44 -28.51
C GLU A 791 6.20 -46.13 -27.25
N SER A 792 5.44 -45.03 -27.29
CA SER A 792 4.67 -44.55 -26.14
C SER A 792 3.20 -44.99 -26.24
N TRP A 793 2.62 -45.33 -25.11
CA TRP A 793 1.24 -45.78 -25.00
C TRP A 793 0.52 -45.13 -23.82
N ASP A 794 -0.65 -44.57 -24.09
CA ASP A 794 -1.47 -43.87 -23.10
C ASP A 794 -2.35 -44.78 -22.23
N GLY A 795 -2.20 -46.10 -22.32
CA GLY A 795 -2.99 -47.07 -21.57
C GLY A 795 -4.41 -47.29 -22.10
N LYS A 796 -4.71 -46.79 -23.31
CA LYS A 796 -6.03 -46.94 -23.94
C LYS A 796 -6.07 -48.08 -24.95
N ASP A 797 -7.27 -48.58 -25.21
CA ASP A 797 -7.59 -49.52 -26.27
C ASP A 797 -7.66 -48.84 -27.66
N ASP A 798 -7.93 -49.61 -28.72
CA ASP A 798 -8.10 -49.09 -30.08
C ASP A 798 -9.34 -48.19 -30.25
N PHE A 799 -10.28 -48.20 -29.30
CA PHE A 799 -11.49 -47.36 -29.30
C PHE A 799 -11.31 -46.04 -28.51
N GLY A 800 -10.13 -45.83 -27.93
CA GLY A 800 -9.82 -44.64 -27.13
C GLY A 800 -10.36 -44.68 -25.70
N ASN A 801 -10.74 -45.85 -25.20
CA ASN A 801 -11.09 -46.05 -23.80
C ASN A 801 -9.88 -46.56 -23.01
N TYR A 802 -9.70 -46.10 -21.78
CA TYR A 802 -8.68 -46.64 -20.90
C TYR A 802 -8.96 -48.11 -20.57
N LEU A 803 -7.91 -48.93 -20.54
CA LEU A 803 -8.01 -50.33 -20.13
C LEU A 803 -8.31 -50.44 -18.63
N TYR A 804 -8.93 -51.55 -18.24
CA TYR A 804 -9.12 -51.85 -16.81
C TYR A 804 -7.81 -52.25 -16.17
N ALA A 805 -7.70 -52.01 -14.85
CA ALA A 805 -6.55 -52.45 -14.09
C ALA A 805 -6.43 -53.99 -14.11
N GLY A 806 -5.24 -54.51 -14.41
CA GLY A 806 -4.95 -55.94 -14.45
C GLY A 806 -3.83 -56.34 -15.40
N ALA A 807 -3.64 -57.65 -15.55
CA ALA A 807 -2.55 -58.24 -16.32
C ALA A 807 -2.85 -58.37 -17.83
N TYR A 808 -1.88 -57.96 -18.65
CA TYR A 808 -1.90 -57.99 -20.11
C TYR A 808 -0.59 -58.60 -20.67
N THR A 809 -0.55 -58.83 -21.97
CA THR A 809 0.64 -59.34 -22.68
C THR A 809 0.99 -58.41 -23.84
N LEU A 810 2.20 -57.87 -23.84
CA LEU A 810 2.77 -57.11 -24.94
C LEU A 810 3.44 -58.09 -25.93
N VAL A 811 3.08 -57.99 -27.21
CA VAL A 811 3.56 -58.86 -28.29
C VAL A 811 4.18 -58.01 -29.40
N VAL A 812 5.45 -58.28 -29.74
CA VAL A 812 6.20 -57.61 -30.80
C VAL A 812 6.57 -58.63 -31.89
N ASN A 813 6.19 -58.34 -33.13
CA ASN A 813 6.52 -59.14 -34.32
C ASN A 813 7.38 -58.31 -35.29
N ALA A 814 8.55 -58.80 -35.67
CA ALA A 814 9.45 -58.17 -36.65
C ALA A 814 9.57 -59.03 -37.92
N TYR A 815 9.30 -58.42 -39.08
CA TYR A 815 9.36 -59.00 -40.41
C TYR A 815 10.50 -58.40 -41.22
N ASP A 816 11.13 -59.18 -42.10
CA ASP A 816 12.17 -58.69 -43.01
C ASP A 816 11.59 -57.61 -43.95
N TYR A 817 12.42 -56.62 -44.32
CA TYR A 817 12.03 -55.49 -45.17
C TYR A 817 13.05 -55.33 -46.32
N PRO A 818 12.60 -55.11 -47.57
CA PRO A 818 11.23 -54.77 -48.00
C PRO A 818 10.28 -55.95 -48.19
N ASP A 819 10.78 -57.17 -48.26
CA ASP A 819 9.96 -58.36 -48.52
C ASP A 819 9.83 -59.22 -47.24
N PRO A 820 8.64 -59.23 -46.59
CA PRO A 820 8.41 -59.96 -45.36
C PRO A 820 8.34 -61.49 -45.55
N THR A 821 8.43 -61.98 -46.80
CA THR A 821 8.43 -63.42 -47.13
C THR A 821 9.83 -64.02 -47.21
N LEU A 822 10.88 -63.19 -47.22
CA LEU A 822 12.27 -63.65 -47.37
C LEU A 822 12.77 -64.44 -46.15
N GLN A 823 12.27 -64.13 -44.95
CA GLN A 823 12.63 -64.78 -43.70
C GLN A 823 11.40 -64.91 -42.79
N VAL A 824 11.43 -65.85 -41.85
CA VAL A 824 10.37 -66.04 -40.85
C VAL A 824 10.39 -64.86 -39.87
N ALA A 825 9.20 -64.38 -39.48
CA ALA A 825 9.07 -63.29 -38.52
C ALA A 825 9.61 -63.68 -37.13
N SER A 826 10.34 -62.76 -36.51
CA SER A 826 10.78 -62.88 -35.11
C SER A 826 9.69 -62.33 -34.18
N THR A 827 9.23 -63.14 -33.21
CA THR A 827 8.20 -62.76 -32.23
C THR A 827 8.76 -62.78 -30.82
N LEU A 828 8.51 -61.73 -30.05
CA LEU A 828 8.82 -61.66 -28.62
C LEU A 828 7.60 -61.18 -27.82
N GLN A 829 7.38 -61.75 -26.63
CA GLN A 829 6.23 -61.45 -25.79
C GLN A 829 6.66 -61.20 -24.35
N MET A 830 5.98 -60.29 -23.65
CA MET A 830 6.19 -60.03 -22.22
C MET A 830 4.87 -59.79 -21.48
N ALA A 831 4.78 -60.24 -20.24
CA ALA A 831 3.64 -59.95 -19.37
C ALA A 831 3.80 -58.56 -18.73
N VAL A 832 2.73 -57.78 -18.70
CA VAL A 832 2.70 -56.43 -18.13
C VAL A 832 1.46 -56.29 -17.23
N ASP A 833 1.59 -55.59 -16.12
CA ASP A 833 0.45 -55.23 -15.25
C ASP A 833 0.15 -53.75 -15.43
N ILE A 834 -1.13 -53.40 -15.56
CA ILE A 834 -1.55 -52.05 -15.93
C ILE A 834 -2.50 -51.54 -14.87
N MET A 835 -2.24 -50.34 -14.35
CA MET A 835 -3.11 -49.64 -13.41
C MET A 835 -3.27 -48.17 -13.86
N PRO A 836 -4.17 -47.89 -14.82
CA PRO A 836 -4.25 -46.56 -15.41
C PRO A 836 -4.98 -45.54 -14.53
N PHE A 837 -5.66 -46.01 -13.48
CA PHE A 837 -6.51 -45.18 -12.62
C PHE A 837 -6.06 -45.24 -11.17
N GLN A 838 -5.40 -44.17 -10.75
CA GLN A 838 -4.86 -44.00 -9.41
C GLN A 838 -5.02 -42.55 -8.95
N VAL A 839 -5.59 -42.40 -7.77
CA VAL A 839 -5.51 -41.18 -6.95
C VAL A 839 -4.43 -41.44 -5.91
N PHE A 840 -3.39 -40.62 -5.88
CA PHE A 840 -2.21 -40.86 -5.06
C PHE A 840 -1.72 -39.59 -4.35
N GLY A 841 -0.85 -39.77 -3.35
CA GLY A 841 -0.35 -38.67 -2.53
C GLY A 841 -1.43 -37.97 -1.69
N MET A 842 -2.53 -38.68 -1.38
CA MET A 842 -3.64 -38.11 -0.60
C MET A 842 -3.18 -37.74 0.80
N THR A 843 -3.25 -36.45 1.13
CA THR A 843 -3.01 -35.92 2.47
C THR A 843 -4.11 -34.94 2.84
N VAL A 844 -4.37 -34.82 4.15
CA VAL A 844 -5.38 -33.91 4.68
C VAL A 844 -4.82 -33.13 5.85
N ALA A 845 -5.02 -31.81 5.81
CA ALA A 845 -4.85 -30.93 6.96
C ALA A 845 -6.20 -30.66 7.62
N ASP A 846 -6.23 -30.54 8.94
CA ASP A 846 -7.45 -30.32 9.73
C ASP A 846 -7.98 -28.88 9.62
N VAL A 847 -9.27 -28.69 9.94
CA VAL A 847 -9.88 -27.36 10.13
C VAL A 847 -9.56 -26.88 11.55
N TYR A 848 -8.98 -25.69 11.69
CA TYR A 848 -8.77 -25.08 13.00
C TYR A 848 -8.92 -23.56 12.97
N ALA A 849 -9.27 -22.99 14.12
CA ALA A 849 -9.35 -21.53 14.27
C ALA A 849 -8.04 -20.96 14.83
N THR A 850 -7.56 -19.85 14.24
CA THR A 850 -6.57 -18.96 14.86
C THR A 850 -7.27 -17.77 15.50
N THR A 851 -6.52 -16.86 16.13
CA THR A 851 -7.07 -15.61 16.67
C THR A 851 -7.70 -14.70 15.60
N GLU A 852 -7.38 -14.91 14.32
CA GLU A 852 -7.75 -14.00 13.23
C GLU A 852 -8.61 -14.65 12.14
N ALA A 853 -8.54 -15.98 11.95
CA ALA A 853 -9.27 -16.66 10.89
C ALA A 853 -9.51 -18.15 11.15
N VAL A 854 -10.55 -18.71 10.52
CA VAL A 854 -10.72 -20.16 10.37
C VAL A 854 -9.83 -20.64 9.22
N ILE A 855 -8.90 -21.54 9.50
CA ILE A 855 -8.05 -22.18 8.50
C ILE A 855 -8.82 -23.39 7.94
N PRO A 856 -9.11 -23.43 6.63
CA PRO A 856 -9.81 -24.55 6.03
C PRO A 856 -8.92 -25.79 5.99
N ALA A 857 -9.54 -26.96 6.08
CA ALA A 857 -8.91 -28.24 5.77
C ALA A 857 -8.44 -28.23 4.32
N GLN A 858 -7.24 -28.75 4.08
CA GLN A 858 -6.65 -28.86 2.75
C GLN A 858 -6.49 -30.33 2.39
N PHE A 859 -7.26 -30.78 1.39
CA PHE A 859 -7.12 -32.09 0.79
C PHE A 859 -6.16 -31.96 -0.40
N GLN A 860 -4.99 -32.57 -0.30
CA GLN A 860 -4.00 -32.57 -1.37
C GLN A 860 -3.88 -33.96 -1.99
N TYR A 861 -3.95 -34.07 -3.31
CA TYR A 861 -3.80 -35.33 -4.05
C TYR A 861 -3.30 -35.09 -5.47
N GLN A 862 -2.95 -36.17 -6.17
CA GLN A 862 -2.59 -36.17 -7.58
C GLN A 862 -3.36 -37.27 -8.32
N LEU A 863 -3.53 -37.08 -9.63
CA LEU A 863 -4.21 -38.02 -10.51
C LEU A 863 -3.26 -38.56 -11.58
N SER A 864 -3.39 -39.84 -11.88
CA SER A 864 -2.68 -40.54 -12.98
C SER A 864 -3.27 -40.21 -14.35
N VAL A 865 -4.59 -40.02 -14.44
CA VAL A 865 -5.31 -39.56 -15.64
C VAL A 865 -6.38 -38.55 -15.24
N PRO A 866 -6.87 -37.70 -16.16
CA PRO A 866 -7.94 -36.76 -15.83
C PRO A 866 -9.21 -37.48 -15.36
N MET A 867 -9.76 -37.06 -14.22
CA MET A 867 -10.97 -37.64 -13.61
C MET A 867 -11.84 -36.56 -13.00
N LYS A 868 -13.14 -36.83 -12.88
CA LYS A 868 -14.00 -36.12 -11.95
C LYS A 868 -13.85 -36.74 -10.56
N VAL A 869 -13.49 -35.93 -9.58
CA VAL A 869 -13.26 -36.35 -8.20
C VAL A 869 -14.26 -35.66 -7.29
N ALA A 870 -14.79 -36.40 -6.33
CA ALA A 870 -15.62 -35.89 -5.25
C ALA A 870 -15.09 -36.36 -3.89
N ILE A 871 -14.77 -35.41 -3.02
CA ILE A 871 -14.46 -35.68 -1.61
C ILE A 871 -15.75 -35.50 -0.83
N GLN A 872 -16.37 -36.61 -0.44
CA GLN A 872 -17.59 -36.61 0.36
C GLN A 872 -17.23 -36.64 1.84
N ILE A 873 -17.73 -35.66 2.60
CA ILE A 873 -17.48 -35.48 4.03
C ILE A 873 -18.77 -35.79 4.77
N PHE A 874 -18.71 -36.69 5.74
CA PHE A 874 -19.83 -37.24 6.50
C PHE A 874 -19.77 -36.85 7.97
N LYS A 875 -20.93 -36.89 8.63
CA LYS A 875 -21.08 -36.62 10.06
C LYS A 875 -20.20 -37.58 10.90
N PRO A 876 -19.68 -37.14 12.05
CA PRO A 876 -18.97 -37.99 12.99
C PRO A 876 -19.73 -39.28 13.31
N GLY A 877 -19.01 -40.41 13.34
CA GLY A 877 -19.57 -41.74 13.57
C GLY A 877 -20.12 -42.45 12.33
N THR A 878 -20.08 -41.83 11.15
CA THR A 878 -20.43 -42.50 9.88
C THR A 878 -19.38 -43.57 9.53
N ILE A 879 -19.81 -44.78 9.20
CA ILE A 879 -18.92 -45.88 8.79
C ILE A 879 -19.05 -46.09 7.29
N ILE A 880 -17.92 -46.26 6.59
CA ILE A 880 -17.90 -46.65 5.18
C ILE A 880 -17.71 -48.17 5.11
N ASP A 881 -18.67 -48.87 4.51
CA ASP A 881 -18.60 -50.33 4.36
C ASP A 881 -17.59 -50.75 3.28
N VAL A 882 -17.33 -52.06 3.19
CA VAL A 882 -16.40 -52.64 2.21
C VAL A 882 -16.80 -52.40 0.75
N ASN A 883 -18.06 -52.05 0.47
CA ASN A 883 -18.55 -51.71 -0.86
C ASN A 883 -18.51 -50.20 -1.13
N GLY A 884 -18.06 -49.40 -0.17
CA GLY A 884 -18.09 -47.95 -0.26
C GLY A 884 -19.50 -47.39 -0.08
N ASN A 885 -20.35 -47.95 0.79
CA ASN A 885 -21.60 -47.31 1.20
C ASN A 885 -21.47 -46.68 2.59
N PRO A 886 -21.97 -45.45 2.80
CA PRO A 886 -21.97 -44.84 4.12
C PRO A 886 -23.14 -45.36 4.97
N ASN A 887 -22.88 -45.60 6.25
CA ASN A 887 -23.89 -45.90 7.25
C ASN A 887 -23.79 -44.88 8.40
N PRO A 888 -24.80 -44.02 8.62
CA PRO A 888 -26.09 -43.95 7.91
C PRO A 888 -25.97 -43.52 6.43
N PRO A 889 -26.92 -43.90 5.56
CA PRO A 889 -26.87 -43.59 4.12
C PRO A 889 -27.08 -42.09 3.84
N ILE A 890 -26.62 -41.60 2.69
CA ILE A 890 -26.72 -40.17 2.31
C ILE A 890 -28.16 -39.67 2.36
N SER A 891 -29.13 -40.49 1.94
CA SER A 891 -30.56 -40.18 1.98
C SER A 891 -31.11 -39.90 3.40
N SER A 892 -30.40 -40.35 4.44
CA SER A 892 -30.72 -40.06 5.84
C SER A 892 -30.07 -38.78 6.38
N GLY A 893 -29.36 -38.02 5.52
CA GLY A 893 -28.70 -36.78 5.89
C GLY A 893 -27.34 -36.96 6.58
N SER A 894 -26.64 -38.07 6.31
CA SER A 894 -25.28 -38.31 6.85
C SER A 894 -24.19 -37.49 6.16
N LEU A 895 -24.43 -37.05 4.92
CA LEU A 895 -23.51 -36.20 4.16
C LEU A 895 -23.54 -34.76 4.69
N VAL A 896 -22.37 -34.24 5.02
CA VAL A 896 -22.17 -32.84 5.48
C VAL A 896 -21.92 -31.93 4.29
N LYS A 897 -20.97 -32.29 3.43
CA LYS A 897 -20.57 -31.54 2.23
C LYS A 897 -19.85 -32.45 1.25
N ALA A 898 -19.87 -32.11 -0.03
CA ALA A 898 -19.09 -32.77 -1.06
C ALA A 898 -18.27 -31.71 -1.82
N LEU A 899 -16.96 -31.90 -1.94
CA LEU A 899 -16.08 -31.08 -2.76
C LEU A 899 -15.91 -31.77 -4.09
N ILE A 900 -16.37 -31.18 -5.19
CA ILE A 900 -16.44 -31.85 -6.50
C ILE A 900 -15.65 -31.03 -7.51
N SER A 901 -14.73 -31.69 -8.21
CA SER A 901 -13.90 -31.07 -9.24
C SER A 901 -13.66 -32.01 -10.41
N ILE A 902 -13.26 -31.45 -11.56
CA ILE A 902 -12.70 -32.19 -12.69
C ILE A 902 -11.26 -31.74 -12.80
N ASP A 903 -10.34 -32.65 -12.50
CA ASP A 903 -8.94 -32.28 -12.33
C ASP A 903 -8.04 -32.94 -13.39
N PRO A 904 -6.94 -32.26 -13.78
CA PRO A 904 -5.95 -32.80 -14.72
C PRO A 904 -5.02 -33.83 -14.06
N ALA A 905 -4.31 -34.58 -14.90
CA ALA A 905 -3.31 -35.57 -14.45
C ALA A 905 -1.94 -34.93 -14.13
N GLY A 906 -1.16 -35.59 -13.28
CA GLY A 906 0.27 -35.34 -13.07
C GLY A 906 0.64 -34.13 -12.19
N ILE A 907 -0.32 -33.31 -11.76
CA ILE A 907 -0.07 -32.13 -10.93
C ILE A 907 -0.73 -32.22 -9.55
N PRO A 908 -0.13 -31.64 -8.49
CA PRO A 908 -0.78 -31.53 -7.17
C PRO A 908 -2.06 -30.70 -7.25
N ILE A 909 -3.15 -31.26 -6.72
CA ILE A 909 -4.48 -30.66 -6.61
C ILE A 909 -4.75 -30.40 -5.13
N THR A 910 -5.31 -29.23 -4.81
CA THR A 910 -5.70 -28.88 -3.44
C THR A 910 -7.15 -28.43 -3.41
N LEU A 911 -7.97 -29.12 -2.62
CA LEU A 911 -9.36 -28.74 -2.34
C LEU A 911 -9.50 -28.30 -0.88
N GLY A 912 -10.19 -27.18 -0.67
CA GLY A 912 -10.41 -26.60 0.65
C GLY A 912 -11.79 -26.93 1.22
N TRP A 913 -11.86 -27.34 2.49
CA TRP A 913 -13.09 -27.37 3.27
C TRP A 913 -12.99 -26.46 4.49
N ASP A 914 -13.83 -25.45 4.53
CA ASP A 914 -13.95 -24.42 5.55
C ASP A 914 -14.65 -24.87 6.84
N GLY A 915 -15.02 -26.14 6.97
CA GLY A 915 -15.81 -26.61 8.11
C GLY A 915 -17.28 -26.17 8.04
N THR A 916 -17.82 -25.90 6.86
CA THR A 916 -19.26 -25.63 6.67
C THR A 916 -20.00 -26.82 6.06
N ASP A 917 -21.30 -26.94 6.33
CA ASP A 917 -22.17 -27.89 5.66
C ASP A 917 -22.70 -27.37 4.30
N GLN A 918 -23.54 -28.15 3.63
CA GLN A 918 -24.17 -27.77 2.35
C GLN A 918 -25.02 -26.49 2.41
N SER A 919 -25.48 -26.07 3.59
CA SER A 919 -26.22 -24.83 3.79
C SER A 919 -25.32 -23.62 4.05
N GLY A 920 -24.01 -23.83 4.15
CA GLY A 920 -23.01 -22.82 4.49
C GLY A 920 -22.88 -22.56 5.99
N ALA A 921 -23.53 -23.37 6.85
CA ALA A 921 -23.44 -23.23 8.30
C ALA A 921 -22.20 -23.96 8.84
N MET A 922 -21.51 -23.35 9.81
CA MET A 922 -20.34 -23.97 10.46
C MET A 922 -20.75 -25.24 11.21
N VAL A 923 -20.00 -26.32 11.04
CA VAL A 923 -20.26 -27.61 11.69
C VAL A 923 -19.61 -27.68 13.08
N PRO A 924 -20.11 -28.52 14.01
CA PRO A 924 -19.49 -28.74 15.31
C PRO A 924 -18.03 -29.21 15.23
N ASP A 925 -17.28 -28.97 16.31
CA ASP A 925 -15.98 -29.62 16.52
C ASP A 925 -16.16 -31.14 16.57
N GLY A 926 -15.25 -31.89 15.94
CA GLY A 926 -15.34 -33.34 15.89
C GLY A 926 -14.53 -33.98 14.76
N HIS A 927 -14.54 -35.32 14.73
CA HIS A 927 -13.88 -36.13 13.72
C HIS A 927 -14.87 -36.50 12.62
N TYR A 928 -14.76 -35.82 11.48
CA TYR A 928 -15.59 -36.06 10.30
C TYR A 928 -14.95 -37.14 9.44
N VAL A 929 -15.78 -38.00 8.88
CA VAL A 929 -15.32 -39.09 8.02
C VAL A 929 -15.40 -38.62 6.58
N PHE A 930 -14.36 -38.82 5.77
CA PHE A 930 -14.40 -38.52 4.35
C PHE A 930 -13.99 -39.72 3.51
N ARG A 931 -14.48 -39.76 2.26
CA ARG A 931 -14.04 -40.70 1.24
C ARG A 931 -13.86 -39.99 -0.10
N VAL A 932 -13.19 -40.66 -1.03
CA VAL A 932 -12.95 -40.15 -2.38
C VAL A 932 -13.74 -40.97 -3.39
N VAL A 933 -14.63 -40.30 -4.11
CA VAL A 933 -15.33 -40.85 -5.27
C VAL A 933 -14.66 -40.30 -6.52
N ASN A 934 -14.35 -41.15 -7.50
CA ASN A 934 -13.65 -40.72 -8.71
C ASN A 934 -14.11 -41.52 -9.93
N SER A 935 -14.18 -40.88 -11.09
CA SER A 935 -14.49 -41.54 -12.35
C SER A 935 -13.92 -40.76 -13.54
N THR A 936 -13.54 -41.48 -14.60
CA THR A 936 -13.16 -40.88 -15.89
C THR A 936 -14.37 -40.44 -16.71
N ASP A 937 -15.56 -41.02 -16.46
CA ASP A 937 -16.82 -40.50 -16.98
C ASP A 937 -17.44 -39.51 -15.97
N SER A 938 -17.28 -38.23 -16.27
CA SER A 938 -17.76 -37.13 -15.43
C SER A 938 -19.27 -37.11 -15.21
N LYS A 939 -20.06 -37.82 -16.04
CA LYS A 939 -21.51 -37.95 -15.88
C LYS A 939 -21.91 -38.92 -14.77
N LEU A 940 -21.01 -39.82 -14.38
CA LEU A 940 -21.28 -40.83 -13.36
C LEU A 940 -21.16 -40.30 -11.94
N VAL A 941 -20.43 -39.19 -11.72
CA VAL A 941 -20.35 -38.55 -10.40
C VAL A 941 -21.38 -37.43 -10.32
N ASP A 942 -22.32 -37.52 -9.40
CA ASP A 942 -23.36 -36.52 -9.18
C ASP A 942 -22.75 -35.17 -8.74
N SER A 943 -23.11 -34.09 -9.42
CA SER A 943 -22.51 -32.76 -9.20
C SER A 943 -23.00 -32.05 -7.91
N ILE A 944 -23.91 -32.64 -7.14
CA ILE A 944 -24.45 -32.06 -5.90
C ILE A 944 -23.97 -32.85 -4.68
N THR A 945 -24.15 -34.17 -4.73
CA THR A 945 -23.85 -35.09 -3.63
C THR A 945 -22.44 -35.70 -3.75
N GLY A 946 -21.83 -35.65 -4.93
CA GLY A 946 -20.56 -36.32 -5.20
C GLY A 946 -20.67 -37.84 -5.28
N GLU A 947 -21.89 -38.39 -5.26
CA GLU A 947 -22.11 -39.83 -5.27
C GLU A 947 -21.93 -40.42 -6.67
N ILE A 948 -21.43 -41.65 -6.75
CA ILE A 948 -21.35 -42.37 -8.02
C ILE A 948 -22.75 -42.86 -8.45
N ALA A 949 -23.03 -42.91 -9.75
CA ALA A 949 -24.33 -43.24 -10.29
C ALA A 949 -24.89 -44.54 -9.69
N ASN A 950 -26.03 -44.42 -8.99
CA ASN A 950 -26.71 -45.49 -8.25
C ASN A 950 -25.88 -46.17 -7.15
N GLY A 951 -24.81 -45.55 -6.66
CA GLY A 951 -23.88 -46.17 -5.69
C GLY A 951 -23.12 -47.37 -6.27
N ASN A 952 -23.03 -47.49 -7.59
CA ASN A 952 -22.40 -48.64 -8.23
C ASN A 952 -20.88 -48.50 -8.25
N LYS A 953 -20.20 -49.25 -7.37
CA LYS A 953 -18.74 -49.28 -7.24
C LYS A 953 -17.98 -49.61 -8.53
N ASN A 954 -18.61 -50.29 -9.50
CA ASN A 954 -17.96 -50.65 -10.77
C ASN A 954 -17.69 -49.42 -11.68
N TYR A 955 -18.29 -48.28 -11.36
CA TYR A 955 -18.07 -47.01 -12.08
C TYR A 955 -16.96 -46.15 -11.46
N VAL A 956 -16.40 -46.60 -10.33
CA VAL A 956 -15.29 -45.93 -9.66
C VAL A 956 -13.98 -46.31 -10.35
N ALA A 957 -13.15 -45.33 -10.67
CA ALA A 957 -11.90 -45.56 -11.38
C ALA A 957 -10.80 -46.13 -10.46
N ASP A 958 -10.62 -45.55 -9.26
CA ASP A 958 -9.75 -46.06 -8.19
C ASP A 958 -10.60 -46.46 -6.97
N TYR A 959 -10.81 -47.77 -6.82
CA TYR A 959 -11.62 -48.36 -5.76
C TYR A 959 -11.02 -48.25 -4.36
N ARG A 960 -9.69 -48.10 -4.24
CA ARG A 960 -8.99 -48.17 -2.95
C ARG A 960 -9.39 -47.01 -2.02
N LEU A 961 -9.57 -45.80 -2.56
CA LEU A 961 -9.98 -44.64 -1.77
C LEU A 961 -11.50 -44.47 -1.64
N TYR A 962 -12.28 -45.22 -2.44
CA TYR A 962 -13.75 -45.20 -2.38
C TYR A 962 -14.30 -46.06 -1.23
N SER A 963 -13.66 -47.21 -0.98
CA SER A 963 -14.08 -48.18 0.05
C SER A 963 -13.48 -47.93 1.44
N VAL A 964 -12.78 -46.80 1.64
CA VAL A 964 -12.10 -46.46 2.90
C VAL A 964 -12.62 -45.12 3.42
N GLY A 965 -13.07 -45.12 4.68
CA GLY A 965 -13.36 -43.91 5.44
C GLY A 965 -12.09 -43.36 6.09
N ASN A 966 -11.68 -42.16 5.69
CA ASN A 966 -10.59 -41.40 6.29
C ASN A 966 -11.17 -40.34 7.25
N VAL A 967 -10.34 -39.72 8.09
CA VAL A 967 -10.80 -38.74 9.09
C VAL A 967 -10.19 -37.37 8.82
N VAL A 968 -11.02 -36.33 8.92
CA VAL A 968 -10.62 -34.92 9.00
C VAL A 968 -11.20 -34.32 10.28
N THR A 969 -10.39 -33.59 11.04
CA THR A 969 -10.80 -33.03 12.33
C THR A 969 -11.19 -31.56 12.18
N VAL A 970 -12.24 -31.16 12.90
CA VAL A 970 -12.66 -29.76 13.05
C VAL A 970 -12.42 -29.34 14.50
N THR A 971 -11.58 -28.33 14.71
CA THR A 971 -11.24 -27.76 16.03
C THR A 971 -11.39 -26.23 16.02
N LEU A 972 -12.61 -25.73 16.22
CA LEU A 972 -12.91 -24.30 16.21
C LEU A 972 -12.94 -23.70 17.63
N GLY A 973 -12.83 -24.50 18.68
CA GLY A 973 -12.68 -24.06 20.08
C GLY A 973 -13.98 -23.50 20.68
N THR A 974 -13.88 -22.72 21.77
CA THR A 974 -15.02 -21.87 22.20
C THR A 974 -14.91 -20.53 21.48
N PRO A 975 -15.94 -20.05 20.78
CA PRO A 975 -15.85 -18.78 20.06
C PRO A 975 -15.58 -17.62 21.02
N ALA A 976 -14.57 -16.79 20.75
CA ALA A 976 -14.30 -15.58 21.53
C ALA A 976 -15.47 -14.56 21.46
N ASN A 977 -16.22 -14.58 20.36
CA ASN A 977 -17.45 -13.83 20.16
C ASN A 977 -18.65 -14.79 20.08
N SER A 978 -19.35 -14.98 21.20
CA SER A 978 -20.53 -15.85 21.30
C SER A 978 -21.66 -15.42 20.36
N GLN A 979 -21.82 -14.12 20.10
CA GLN A 979 -22.89 -13.58 19.25
C GLN A 979 -22.61 -13.85 17.76
N GLY A 980 -21.39 -13.56 17.29
CA GLY A 980 -21.00 -13.84 15.90
C GLY A 980 -21.07 -15.33 15.56
N ALA A 981 -20.59 -16.18 16.47
CA ALA A 981 -20.70 -17.63 16.27
C ALA A 981 -22.15 -18.14 16.29
N PHE A 982 -23.04 -17.53 17.08
CA PHE A 982 -24.47 -17.84 17.02
C PHE A 982 -25.09 -17.41 15.69
N GLU A 983 -24.65 -16.29 15.13
CA GLU A 983 -25.11 -15.81 13.83
C GLU A 983 -24.69 -16.73 12.68
N GLU A 984 -23.53 -17.37 12.74
CA GLU A 984 -23.04 -18.29 11.70
C GLU A 984 -23.67 -19.70 11.76
N THR A 985 -24.27 -20.06 12.89
CA THR A 985 -24.71 -21.44 13.19
C THR A 985 -26.22 -21.59 13.27
N ALA A 986 -26.94 -20.51 13.57
CA ALA A 986 -28.39 -20.47 13.57
C ALA A 986 -28.94 -20.20 12.16
N SER A 987 -29.76 -21.09 11.60
CA SER A 987 -30.32 -20.96 10.25
C SER A 987 -31.78 -21.43 10.16
N PHE A 988 -32.44 -21.09 9.05
CA PHE A 988 -33.76 -21.61 8.69
C PHE A 988 -33.75 -22.11 7.25
N TYR A 989 -34.19 -23.35 7.02
CA TYR A 989 -34.18 -23.96 5.70
C TYR A 989 -35.39 -24.88 5.46
N PRO A 990 -35.88 -25.03 4.22
CA PRO A 990 -35.53 -24.23 3.06
C PRO A 990 -36.11 -22.81 3.18
N ASN A 991 -35.39 -21.83 2.65
CA ASN A 991 -35.82 -20.44 2.60
C ASN A 991 -35.46 -19.85 1.22
N PRO A 992 -36.43 -19.53 0.33
CA PRO A 992 -37.87 -19.42 0.57
C PRO A 992 -38.55 -20.77 0.88
N LEU A 993 -39.49 -20.74 1.82
CA LEU A 993 -40.18 -21.93 2.32
C LEU A 993 -41.32 -22.37 1.40
N ARG A 994 -40.97 -23.10 0.35
CA ARG A 994 -41.93 -23.71 -0.61
C ARG A 994 -42.51 -25.04 -0.12
N ALA A 995 -41.77 -25.76 0.72
CA ALA A 995 -42.18 -27.06 1.27
C ALA A 995 -43.34 -26.95 2.28
N ALA A 996 -43.89 -28.08 2.72
CA ALA A 996 -44.96 -28.10 3.73
C ALA A 996 -44.50 -27.54 5.09
N SER A 997 -43.22 -27.72 5.41
CA SER A 997 -42.57 -27.30 6.64
C SER A 997 -41.13 -26.88 6.37
N GLY A 998 -40.57 -26.06 7.26
CA GLY A 998 -39.16 -25.67 7.27
C GLY A 998 -38.58 -25.81 8.66
N LYS A 999 -37.26 -25.96 8.77
CA LYS A 999 -36.58 -26.24 10.02
C LYS A 999 -35.73 -25.06 10.47
N PHE A 1000 -35.89 -24.68 11.73
CA PHE A 1000 -34.88 -23.91 12.44
C PHE A 1000 -33.79 -24.86 12.90
N ARG A 1001 -32.53 -24.49 12.69
CA ARG A 1001 -31.37 -25.30 13.04
C ARG A 1001 -30.31 -24.47 13.71
N ILE A 1002 -29.70 -25.01 14.77
CA ILE A 1002 -28.48 -24.48 15.37
C ILE A 1002 -27.43 -25.57 15.26
N THR A 1003 -26.43 -25.35 14.40
CA THR A 1003 -25.39 -26.35 14.13
C THR A 1003 -24.31 -26.38 15.19
N ARG A 1004 -24.09 -25.30 15.95
CA ARG A 1004 -23.11 -25.24 17.05
C ARG A 1004 -23.57 -24.23 18.09
N LEU A 1005 -23.48 -24.62 19.37
CA LEU A 1005 -23.87 -23.75 20.48
C LEU A 1005 -22.68 -22.89 20.93
N PRO A 1006 -22.85 -21.56 21.11
CA PRO A 1006 -21.79 -20.71 21.64
C PRO A 1006 -21.51 -20.95 23.15
N PHE A 1007 -22.48 -21.49 23.89
CA PHE A 1007 -22.36 -21.88 25.30
C PHE A 1007 -23.50 -22.83 25.69
N SER A 1008 -23.36 -23.55 26.81
CA SER A 1008 -24.48 -24.30 27.39
C SER A 1008 -25.51 -23.34 28.01
N GLY A 1009 -26.79 -23.46 27.66
CA GLY A 1009 -27.80 -22.47 28.01
C GLY A 1009 -29.22 -22.83 27.59
N ASN A 1010 -30.19 -22.00 27.94
CA ASN A 1010 -31.58 -22.14 27.46
C ASN A 1010 -31.74 -21.46 26.11
N TYR A 1011 -32.32 -22.16 25.14
CA TYR A 1011 -32.54 -21.63 23.78
C TYR A 1011 -34.02 -21.64 23.40
N SER A 1012 -34.47 -20.64 22.64
CA SER A 1012 -35.85 -20.58 22.14
C SER A 1012 -35.96 -19.90 20.77
N VAL A 1013 -37.05 -20.16 20.06
CA VAL A 1013 -37.45 -19.48 18.81
C VAL A 1013 -38.79 -18.79 19.02
N LYS A 1014 -38.92 -17.56 18.53
CA LYS A 1014 -40.19 -16.86 18.37
C LYS A 1014 -40.35 -16.42 16.92
N ILE A 1015 -41.47 -16.75 16.29
CA ILE A 1015 -41.77 -16.37 14.92
C ILE A 1015 -42.76 -15.21 14.95
N PHE A 1016 -42.48 -14.15 14.20
CA PHE A 1016 -43.32 -12.97 14.06
C PHE A 1016 -43.77 -12.80 12.60
N ASN A 1017 -44.95 -12.22 12.38
CA ASN A 1017 -45.37 -11.77 11.05
C ASN A 1017 -44.80 -10.37 10.73
N LEU A 1018 -45.09 -9.83 9.54
CA LEU A 1018 -44.63 -8.49 9.14
C LEU A 1018 -45.19 -7.35 10.01
N ALA A 1019 -46.36 -7.54 10.64
CA ALA A 1019 -46.97 -6.56 11.54
C ALA A 1019 -46.35 -6.60 12.97
N GLY A 1020 -45.48 -7.58 13.25
CA GLY A 1020 -44.88 -7.78 14.57
C GLY A 1020 -45.68 -8.69 15.50
N ASP A 1021 -46.78 -9.31 15.04
CA ASP A 1021 -47.55 -10.24 15.86
C ASP A 1021 -46.80 -11.56 16.05
N LEU A 1022 -46.82 -12.09 17.27
CA LEU A 1022 -46.28 -13.42 17.57
C LEU A 1022 -47.13 -14.50 16.91
N VAL A 1023 -46.47 -15.33 16.11
CA VAL A 1023 -47.07 -16.42 15.34
C VAL A 1023 -46.91 -17.74 16.07
N ARG A 1024 -45.68 -18.06 16.50
CA ARG A 1024 -45.34 -19.35 17.11
C ARG A 1024 -44.09 -19.22 17.97
N THR A 1025 -44.06 -19.94 19.07
CA THR A 1025 -42.93 -20.05 20.00
C THR A 1025 -42.52 -21.51 20.10
N GLN A 1026 -41.22 -21.75 20.16
CA GLN A 1026 -40.65 -23.03 20.51
C GLN A 1026 -39.55 -22.81 21.55
N ASP A 1027 -39.66 -23.50 22.68
CA ASP A 1027 -38.59 -23.55 23.68
C ASP A 1027 -37.81 -24.86 23.48
N PHE A 1028 -36.49 -24.77 23.43
CA PHE A 1028 -35.58 -25.92 23.36
C PHE A 1028 -35.09 -26.36 24.74
N GLY A 1029 -35.35 -25.58 25.78
CA GLY A 1029 -34.85 -25.84 27.13
C GLY A 1029 -33.32 -25.72 27.22
N TYR A 1030 -32.76 -26.32 28.26
CA TYR A 1030 -31.31 -26.32 28.51
C TYR A 1030 -30.58 -27.23 27.54
N LEU A 1031 -29.73 -26.65 26.70
CA LEU A 1031 -28.87 -27.35 25.76
C LEU A 1031 -27.41 -27.27 26.24
N GLU A 1032 -26.70 -28.40 26.18
CA GLU A 1032 -25.29 -28.46 26.53
C GLU A 1032 -24.41 -28.27 25.29
N SER A 1033 -23.46 -27.32 25.37
CA SER A 1033 -22.35 -27.20 24.42
C SER A 1033 -21.44 -28.41 24.61
N GLY A 1034 -21.60 -29.42 23.76
CA GLY A 1034 -20.88 -30.69 23.86
C GLY A 1034 -19.38 -30.57 23.60
N THR A 1035 -18.59 -31.08 24.53
CA THR A 1035 -17.17 -31.45 24.38
C THR A 1035 -16.98 -32.89 23.89
N ASN A 1036 -18.05 -33.54 23.39
CA ASN A 1036 -18.00 -34.93 22.98
C ASN A 1036 -17.77 -35.03 21.46
N PRO A 1037 -16.53 -35.30 20.99
CA PRO A 1037 -16.17 -35.28 19.55
C PRO A 1037 -16.83 -36.39 18.71
N SER A 1038 -17.64 -37.25 19.35
CA SER A 1038 -18.30 -38.40 18.74
C SER A 1038 -19.82 -38.23 18.57
N ALA A 1039 -20.41 -37.12 19.03
CA ALA A 1039 -21.85 -36.89 18.93
C ALA A 1039 -22.15 -35.59 18.16
N TYR A 1040 -22.69 -35.75 16.95
CA TYR A 1040 -23.18 -34.65 16.13
C TYR A 1040 -24.57 -34.24 16.62
N PHE A 1041 -24.68 -33.10 17.32
CA PHE A 1041 -25.96 -32.58 17.79
C PHE A 1041 -26.48 -31.50 16.84
N ASP A 1042 -27.42 -31.87 15.97
CA ASP A 1042 -28.27 -30.92 15.25
C ASP A 1042 -29.44 -30.53 16.16
N TYR A 1043 -29.44 -29.30 16.68
CA TYR A 1043 -30.61 -28.79 17.39
C TYR A 1043 -31.60 -28.25 16.36
N GLU A 1044 -32.53 -29.10 15.94
CA GLU A 1044 -33.53 -28.80 14.93
C GLU A 1044 -34.95 -28.71 15.50
N TRP A 1045 -35.73 -27.76 15.01
CA TRP A 1045 -37.18 -27.75 15.16
C TRP A 1045 -37.86 -27.51 13.83
N GLU A 1046 -38.79 -28.40 13.50
CA GLU A 1046 -39.61 -28.33 12.30
C GLU A 1046 -40.85 -27.46 12.55
N TRP A 1047 -40.99 -26.40 11.75
CA TRP A 1047 -42.15 -25.53 11.71
C TRP A 1047 -43.01 -25.80 10.47
N ASP A 1048 -44.23 -26.26 10.70
CA ASP A 1048 -45.22 -26.69 9.71
C ASP A 1048 -46.10 -25.55 9.15
N LYS A 1049 -45.63 -24.30 9.26
CA LYS A 1049 -46.35 -23.08 8.87
C LYS A 1049 -47.63 -22.86 9.68
N THR A 1050 -47.72 -23.35 10.92
CA THR A 1050 -48.87 -23.08 11.78
C THR A 1050 -48.56 -22.04 12.87
N ASN A 1051 -49.58 -21.33 13.31
CA ASN A 1051 -49.51 -20.47 14.49
C ASN A 1051 -49.73 -21.27 15.79
N GLU A 1052 -49.72 -20.61 16.95
CA GLU A 1052 -49.98 -21.26 18.26
C GLU A 1052 -51.31 -22.03 18.33
N ALA A 1053 -52.34 -21.57 17.61
CA ALA A 1053 -53.63 -22.23 17.54
C ALA A 1053 -53.69 -23.40 16.53
N GLY A 1054 -52.55 -23.79 15.93
CA GLY A 1054 -52.46 -24.85 14.93
C GLY A 1054 -53.02 -24.49 13.55
N ARG A 1055 -53.33 -23.20 13.31
CA ARG A 1055 -53.86 -22.73 12.01
C ARG A 1055 -52.72 -22.37 11.07
N ARG A 1056 -52.83 -22.74 9.80
CA ARG A 1056 -51.86 -22.37 8.77
C ARG A 1056 -51.76 -20.85 8.61
N VAL A 1057 -50.54 -20.37 8.50
CA VAL A 1057 -50.22 -18.95 8.29
C VAL A 1057 -50.30 -18.59 6.82
N ALA A 1058 -50.53 -17.30 6.52
CA ALA A 1058 -50.65 -16.80 5.16
C ALA A 1058 -49.29 -16.80 4.43
N ARG A 1059 -49.32 -16.61 3.11
CA ARG A 1059 -48.12 -16.28 2.33
C ARG A 1059 -47.62 -14.90 2.75
N GLY A 1060 -46.31 -14.71 2.81
CA GLY A 1060 -45.73 -13.44 3.25
C GLY A 1060 -44.35 -13.60 3.89
N LEU A 1061 -43.85 -12.48 4.44
CA LEU A 1061 -42.59 -12.41 5.15
C LEU A 1061 -42.81 -12.59 6.66
N TYR A 1062 -42.03 -13.50 7.25
CA TYR A 1062 -42.00 -13.80 8.67
C TYR A 1062 -40.59 -13.59 9.22
N PHE A 1063 -40.48 -13.32 10.52
CA PHE A 1063 -39.21 -13.11 11.22
C PHE A 1063 -39.10 -14.10 12.38
N GLY A 1064 -38.19 -15.06 12.29
CA GLY A 1064 -37.85 -15.96 13.38
C GLY A 1064 -36.73 -15.37 14.24
N LEU A 1065 -37.03 -14.99 15.48
CA LEU A 1065 -36.06 -14.59 16.49
C LEU A 1065 -35.61 -15.84 17.28
N LEU A 1066 -34.38 -16.28 17.05
CA LEU A 1066 -33.69 -17.28 17.88
C LEU A 1066 -32.98 -16.56 19.02
N GLU A 1067 -33.12 -17.04 20.26
CA GLU A 1067 -32.48 -16.46 21.45
C GLU A 1067 -31.84 -17.56 22.31
N GLY A 1068 -30.69 -17.27 22.92
CA GLY A 1068 -29.98 -18.16 23.84
C GLY A 1068 -29.48 -17.44 25.09
N TYR A 1069 -29.63 -18.06 26.27
CA TYR A 1069 -29.26 -17.50 27.57
C TYR A 1069 -28.40 -18.47 28.37
N ASN A 1070 -27.23 -18.00 28.82
CA ASN A 1070 -26.38 -18.77 29.72
C ASN A 1070 -27.01 -18.81 31.13
N VAL A 1071 -27.10 -20.00 31.74
CA VAL A 1071 -27.69 -20.20 33.09
C VAL A 1071 -26.66 -20.30 34.20
N ARG A 1072 -25.35 -20.29 33.92
CA ARG A 1072 -24.26 -20.40 34.92
C ARG A 1072 -23.44 -19.12 35.04
N GLY A 1073 -24.09 -18.03 35.48
CA GLY A 1073 -23.42 -16.88 36.10
C GLY A 1073 -22.74 -15.84 35.20
N GLY A 1074 -22.74 -16.02 33.87
CA GLY A 1074 -22.29 -14.98 32.92
C GLY A 1074 -23.48 -14.36 32.19
N ALA A 1075 -23.54 -13.04 32.05
CA ALA A 1075 -24.60 -12.31 31.34
C ALA A 1075 -24.56 -12.48 29.80
N ASN A 1076 -24.13 -13.64 29.32
CA ASN A 1076 -24.00 -13.92 27.89
C ASN A 1076 -25.38 -14.29 27.33
N ARG A 1077 -25.94 -13.39 26.52
CA ARG A 1077 -27.16 -13.57 25.72
C ARG A 1077 -26.78 -13.50 24.25
N VAL A 1078 -27.33 -14.40 23.45
CA VAL A 1078 -27.21 -14.37 21.98
C VAL A 1078 -28.58 -14.31 21.34
N GLN A 1079 -28.70 -13.62 20.21
CA GLN A 1079 -29.96 -13.55 19.46
C GLN A 1079 -29.72 -13.44 17.95
N LYS A 1080 -30.51 -14.11 17.11
CA LYS A 1080 -30.48 -13.97 15.65
C LYS A 1080 -31.89 -13.81 15.10
N VAL A 1081 -32.09 -12.80 14.25
CA VAL A 1081 -33.33 -12.64 13.48
C VAL A 1081 -33.15 -13.27 12.11
N ILE A 1082 -34.00 -14.25 11.78
CA ILE A 1082 -34.02 -14.97 10.52
C ILE A 1082 -35.25 -14.54 9.72
N LYS A 1083 -35.04 -13.99 8.53
CA LYS A 1083 -36.13 -13.63 7.61
C LYS A 1083 -36.61 -14.88 6.88
N ILE A 1084 -37.89 -15.19 6.92
CA ILE A 1084 -38.49 -16.38 6.33
C ILE A 1084 -39.53 -15.94 5.31
N LEU A 1085 -39.30 -16.28 4.04
CA LEU A 1085 -40.25 -15.99 2.97
C LEU A 1085 -41.13 -17.22 2.72
N ILE A 1086 -42.45 -17.08 2.89
CA ILE A 1086 -43.43 -18.07 2.45
C ILE A 1086 -44.07 -17.56 1.15
N PRO A 1087 -43.68 -18.09 -0.02
CA PRO A 1087 -44.16 -17.61 -1.32
C PRO A 1087 -45.63 -17.93 -1.61
#